data_AF-A0A0F4GWY3-F1
#
_entry.id   AF-A0A0F4GWY3-F1
#
_cell.length_a   1.000
_cell.length_b   1.000
_cell.length_c   1.000
_cell.angle_alpha   90.00
_cell.angle_beta   90.00
_cell.angle_gamma   90.00
#
_symmetry.space_group_name_H-M   'P 1'
#
loop_
_entity.id
_entity.type
_entity.pdbx_description
1 polymer ?
#
loop_
_entity_poly.entity_id
_entity_poly.type
_entity_poly.pdbx_seq_one_letter_code
_entity_poly.pdbx_strand_id
1 'polypeptide(L)'
;MSYEANLFINGKMRAIPMLHGETLSIFSPNDDSLVTDKVQVASEQDVDNCVAAARAAFPAWRDTAGHKRAAVRNPKGRSSAAVRETQYRATSILLLTLHTLGHWEIMLKFADLLEANIEKLAKLESTAMGQPISVAKKFILGPIALWRYYAGYAGKVAGESYPPDEDGTYKIVSYEPLGVCAGICAWNGSHVLAAWKMAPAMATGNTFILKSSEKSPLSLAAYGNLINEAGFPPGVINIITGAGPTGSLLASHMRIDKIAFTGSSVAGRAVMAAAAKSNLKHVSLELGGKSPALIFDDADLDNAVEHSSTSFLRNSGQICFAASRVLVQESIAPKFIEAVKTAFENAAKLMGDPNLEETAFGPLADKKQFERVMSFLDGAKQEGVQVLVGGERKGDKGTFVTPTIFLNPDLNSKVYTDEIFGPAISIKTFKTEDEAIEMANNTSYGLGSTIYTSDIARALRIASKLEAGTVGINSAFATSPQTPFGGFKQSGYGRESGIEGLKNYLQPKTIHVNMNVPAKKSGKQPNTTVSKESPTARTTENTPPTTAPAQQNLQQQQPILTSNRARAPAVQAATTSGTLQVALVNQSNSSQVFAYITGQAIDNKNALFLLQADARTPYYPSSPSATGASLSTNVAISLGAPGNIINATIPRLAGGRIWFSVGAPLTFKLNPGPGLVEPSVFNPSDPNYNENFGFCEFTFNSAQVFINISYVDFVSGVPVALTLQDTDGSSKHVGGMKSDGLATVCKGLRAQTAKDGRRWSSLIVQKNGQDLRALSPNSGITLNPDWFSAYWTDYVNRVYSQYSSKPLTVDTQASFGEVRGQVDASGALDFGAGGSFRKPTSADIFGNSTGPFATGGNSQTNAIIPRLAAAFNRSTLLLSDQAPNGTNPNQYYQDATTNHYSRIVHAANVDGLGYAFPYDDVTPDGGKPQEGAIFSFSPAKLTVTMGGNNAKAS
;
A
#
# COMPACT_ATOMS: atom_id res chain seq x y z
N MET A 1 -3.86 -6.61 -41.84
CA MET A 1 -2.76 -5.67 -41.47
C MET A 1 -1.47 -6.46 -41.50
N SER A 2 -0.37 -5.91 -42.01
CA SER A 2 0.95 -6.52 -41.86
C SER A 2 1.51 -6.19 -40.48
N TYR A 3 1.86 -7.21 -39.70
CA TYR A 3 2.55 -7.02 -38.43
C TYR A 3 4.05 -6.80 -38.71
N GLU A 4 4.66 -5.79 -38.09
CA GLU A 4 6.08 -5.47 -38.24
C GLU A 4 6.65 -5.08 -36.87
N ALA A 5 7.86 -5.54 -36.55
CA ALA A 5 8.57 -5.19 -35.33
C ALA A 5 9.94 -4.61 -35.68
N ASN A 6 10.00 -3.27 -35.65
CA ASN A 6 11.19 -2.49 -35.93
C ASN A 6 11.93 -2.14 -34.64
N LEU A 7 13.26 -2.01 -34.69
CA LEU A 7 14.08 -1.57 -33.56
C LEU A 7 13.77 -0.11 -33.21
N PHE A 8 13.66 0.19 -31.91
CA PHE A 8 13.50 1.55 -31.39
C PHE A 8 14.79 2.00 -30.72
N ILE A 9 15.56 2.84 -31.42
CA ILE A 9 16.90 3.28 -30.99
C ILE A 9 16.97 4.80 -31.06
N ASN A 10 17.38 5.44 -29.97
CA ASN A 10 17.56 6.89 -29.87
C ASN A 10 16.33 7.70 -30.33
N GLY A 11 15.13 7.32 -29.85
CA GLY A 11 13.87 8.00 -30.19
C GLY A 11 13.34 7.75 -31.61
N LYS A 12 13.93 6.82 -32.38
CA LYS A 12 13.54 6.53 -33.76
C LYS A 12 13.21 5.05 -33.95
N MET A 13 12.09 4.78 -34.62
CA MET A 13 11.81 3.48 -35.22
C MET A 13 12.69 3.32 -36.46
N ARG A 14 13.55 2.30 -36.52
CA ARG A 14 14.39 2.00 -37.69
C ARG A 14 13.60 1.16 -38.69
N ALA A 15 13.05 1.79 -39.73
CA ALA A 15 12.39 1.06 -40.82
C ALA A 15 13.40 0.23 -41.64
N ILE A 16 12.92 -0.83 -42.29
CA ILE A 16 13.66 -1.59 -43.31
C ILE A 16 13.81 -0.67 -44.56
N PRO A 17 14.97 -0.61 -45.26
CA PRO A 17 16.14 -1.50 -45.20
C PRO A 17 17.21 -1.12 -44.15
N MET A 18 18.02 -2.12 -43.79
CA MET A 18 18.83 -2.17 -42.58
C MET A 18 20.32 -1.84 -42.82
N LEU A 19 21.08 -1.63 -41.74
CA LEU A 19 22.55 -1.71 -41.77
C LEU A 19 23.05 -3.16 -41.96
N HIS A 20 22.36 -4.13 -41.36
CA HIS A 20 22.55 -5.58 -41.57
C HIS A 20 21.19 -6.28 -41.61
N GLY A 21 21.00 -7.18 -42.58
CA GLY A 21 19.67 -7.51 -43.14
C GLY A 21 18.86 -8.64 -42.48
N GLU A 22 19.02 -8.94 -41.19
CA GLU A 22 18.38 -10.11 -40.57
C GLU A 22 16.98 -9.83 -40.01
N THR A 23 16.03 -10.71 -40.35
CA THR A 23 14.69 -10.78 -39.73
C THR A 23 14.39 -12.18 -39.20
N LEU A 24 13.42 -12.27 -38.30
CA LEU A 24 12.85 -13.54 -37.81
C LEU A 24 11.35 -13.61 -38.10
N SER A 25 10.85 -14.83 -38.23
CA SER A 25 9.43 -15.12 -38.46
C SER A 25 8.69 -15.48 -37.17
N ILE A 26 7.47 -14.97 -37.03
CA ILE A 26 6.50 -15.33 -35.99
C ILE A 26 5.41 -16.17 -36.64
N PHE A 27 5.12 -17.32 -36.04
CA PHE A 27 4.03 -18.21 -36.41
C PHE A 27 2.97 -18.19 -35.31
N SER A 28 1.71 -18.25 -35.71
CA SER A 28 0.55 -18.32 -34.83
C SER A 28 0.58 -19.66 -34.08
N PRO A 29 0.65 -19.68 -32.74
CA PRO A 29 0.64 -20.93 -31.98
C PRO A 29 -0.72 -21.64 -32.02
N ASN A 30 -1.78 -20.99 -32.53
CA ASN A 30 -3.13 -21.54 -32.68
C ASN A 30 -3.24 -22.52 -33.86
N ASP A 31 -2.58 -22.23 -34.98
CA ASP A 31 -2.81 -22.91 -36.26
C ASP A 31 -1.55 -23.05 -37.15
N ASP A 32 -0.37 -22.71 -36.62
CA ASP A 32 0.93 -22.71 -37.29
C ASP A 32 1.05 -21.76 -38.51
N SER A 33 0.09 -20.85 -38.69
CA SER A 33 0.09 -19.87 -39.78
C SER A 33 1.17 -18.77 -39.61
N LEU A 34 1.73 -18.26 -40.69
CA LEU A 34 2.71 -17.17 -40.64
C LEU A 34 2.02 -15.84 -40.26
N VAL A 35 2.38 -15.28 -39.11
CA VAL A 35 1.90 -13.95 -38.65
C VAL A 35 2.71 -12.84 -39.33
N THR A 36 4.03 -12.99 -39.36
CA THR A 36 4.95 -12.06 -40.04
C THR A 36 6.37 -12.64 -40.14
N ASP A 37 7.10 -12.26 -41.18
CA ASP A 37 8.54 -12.47 -41.40
C ASP A 37 9.37 -11.18 -41.19
N LYS A 38 8.73 -10.11 -40.68
CA LYS A 38 9.27 -8.74 -40.54
C LYS A 38 9.53 -8.33 -39.09
N VAL A 39 10.08 -9.22 -38.29
CA VAL A 39 10.65 -8.85 -36.98
C VAL A 39 12.16 -8.67 -37.18
N GLN A 40 12.67 -7.46 -37.01
CA GLN A 40 14.12 -7.20 -37.14
C GLN A 40 14.92 -7.93 -36.06
N VAL A 41 16.16 -8.34 -36.37
CA VAL A 41 17.12 -8.83 -35.38
C VAL A 41 18.19 -7.77 -35.15
N ALA A 42 18.40 -7.36 -33.90
CA ALA A 42 19.43 -6.39 -33.57
C ALA A 42 20.82 -7.01 -33.68
N SER A 43 21.64 -6.39 -34.53
CA SER A 43 23.06 -6.69 -34.70
C SER A 43 23.90 -6.20 -33.51
N GLU A 44 25.16 -6.62 -33.45
CA GLU A 44 26.15 -6.04 -32.51
C GLU A 44 26.26 -4.52 -32.67
N GLN A 45 26.25 -4.02 -33.90
CA GLN A 45 26.29 -2.59 -34.16
C GLN A 45 25.03 -1.85 -33.68
N ASP A 46 23.85 -2.49 -33.68
CA ASP A 46 22.62 -1.93 -33.10
C ASP A 46 22.67 -1.91 -31.57
N VAL A 47 23.24 -2.94 -30.93
CA VAL A 47 23.48 -2.95 -29.48
C VAL A 47 24.44 -1.81 -29.08
N ASP A 48 25.55 -1.64 -29.81
CA ASP A 48 26.48 -0.53 -29.60
C ASP A 48 25.82 0.84 -29.78
N ASN A 49 24.96 0.99 -30.78
CA ASN A 49 24.17 2.21 -31.01
C ASN A 49 23.22 2.49 -29.84
N CYS A 50 22.54 1.46 -29.30
CA CYS A 50 21.70 1.60 -28.11
C CYS A 50 22.50 2.06 -26.89
N VAL A 51 23.68 1.47 -26.64
CA VAL A 51 24.50 1.86 -25.48
C VAL A 51 25.10 3.25 -25.67
N ALA A 52 25.54 3.62 -26.86
CA ALA A 52 26.00 4.98 -27.15
C ALA A 52 24.90 6.01 -26.88
N ALA A 53 23.66 5.77 -27.35
CA ALA A 53 22.52 6.64 -27.10
C ALA A 53 22.14 6.70 -25.61
N ALA A 54 22.09 5.57 -24.92
CA ALA A 54 21.79 5.49 -23.49
C ALA A 54 22.83 6.24 -22.63
N ARG A 55 24.13 6.09 -22.93
CA ARG A 55 25.20 6.84 -22.26
C ARG A 55 25.11 8.34 -22.51
N ALA A 56 24.78 8.76 -23.73
CA ALA A 56 24.63 10.18 -24.06
C ALA A 56 23.42 10.82 -23.34
N ALA A 57 22.32 10.07 -23.20
CA ALA A 57 21.10 10.54 -22.54
C ALA A 57 21.19 10.52 -20.99
N PHE A 58 22.03 9.65 -20.41
CA PHE A 58 22.06 9.41 -18.96
C PHE A 58 22.28 10.66 -18.08
N PRO A 59 23.25 11.55 -18.32
CA PRO A 59 23.45 12.71 -17.46
C PRO A 59 22.20 13.61 -17.37
N ALA A 60 21.60 13.93 -18.53
CA ALA A 60 20.40 14.76 -18.59
C ALA A 60 19.18 14.10 -17.90
N TRP A 61 19.03 12.78 -18.02
CA TRP A 61 17.92 12.07 -17.39
C TRP A 61 18.10 11.85 -15.88
N ARG A 62 19.32 11.56 -15.44
CA ARG A 62 19.71 11.52 -14.02
C ARG A 62 19.40 12.85 -13.34
N ASP A 63 19.79 13.95 -13.97
CA ASP A 63 19.68 15.31 -13.44
C ASP A 63 18.26 15.91 -13.63
N THR A 64 17.38 15.21 -14.37
CA THR A 64 15.95 15.54 -14.43
C THR A 64 15.30 15.28 -13.08
N ALA A 65 14.87 16.36 -12.41
CA ALA A 65 14.24 16.28 -11.09
C ALA A 65 13.09 15.25 -11.04
N GLY A 66 13.00 14.48 -9.95
CA GLY A 66 12.10 13.34 -9.85
C GLY A 66 10.63 13.63 -10.15
N HIS A 67 10.12 14.81 -9.76
CA HIS A 67 8.76 15.23 -10.13
C HIS A 67 8.58 15.38 -11.65
N LYS A 68 9.59 15.81 -12.42
CA LYS A 68 9.54 15.89 -13.89
C LYS A 68 9.67 14.53 -14.58
N ARG A 69 10.27 13.54 -13.91
CA ARG A 69 10.18 12.13 -14.33
C ARG A 69 8.77 11.58 -14.08
N ALA A 70 8.12 12.00 -12.99
CA ALA A 70 6.83 11.50 -12.52
C ALA A 70 5.56 12.10 -13.15
N ALA A 71 5.50 13.43 -13.32
CA ALA A 71 4.33 14.24 -12.92
C ALA A 71 2.94 13.99 -13.56
N VAL A 72 1.95 14.61 -12.91
CA VAL A 72 0.49 14.46 -13.04
C VAL A 72 -0.15 15.75 -13.56
N ARG A 73 -0.90 15.69 -14.66
CA ARG A 73 -1.89 16.72 -15.03
C ARG A 73 -3.32 16.22 -14.82
N ASN A 74 -4.01 16.94 -13.95
CA ASN A 74 -5.46 16.94 -13.78
C ASN A 74 -6.19 17.02 -15.17
N PRO A 75 -7.10 16.09 -15.51
CA PRO A 75 -7.59 15.92 -16.87
C PRO A 75 -8.53 17.06 -17.33
N LYS A 76 -7.93 18.11 -17.90
CA LYS A 76 -8.60 18.99 -18.87
C LYS A 76 -8.04 18.74 -20.27
N GLY A 77 -8.84 18.04 -21.10
CA GLY A 77 -8.72 18.07 -22.56
C GLY A 77 -8.38 16.75 -23.27
N ARG A 78 -9.38 15.87 -23.43
CA ARG A 78 -9.63 15.24 -24.74
C ARG A 78 -11.01 15.68 -25.23
N SER A 79 -11.13 15.89 -26.53
CA SER A 79 -12.17 16.71 -27.15
C SER A 79 -13.45 15.93 -27.47
N SER A 80 -14.60 16.47 -27.06
CA SER A 80 -15.80 16.50 -27.89
C SER A 80 -16.27 17.95 -27.99
N ALA A 81 -16.72 18.37 -29.18
CA ALA A 81 -17.04 19.76 -29.46
C ALA A 81 -18.52 20.06 -29.18
N ALA A 82 -18.81 20.89 -28.17
CA ALA A 82 -20.01 21.74 -28.10
C ALA A 82 -19.95 22.73 -26.92
N VAL A 83 -20.74 23.81 -27.02
CA VAL A 83 -21.14 24.76 -25.95
C VAL A 83 -20.12 25.81 -25.47
N ARG A 84 -19.99 26.85 -26.31
CA ARG A 84 -20.11 28.31 -26.02
C ARG A 84 -19.27 29.00 -24.94
N GLU A 85 -18.69 30.13 -25.38
CA GLU A 85 -18.23 31.29 -24.61
C GLU A 85 -19.29 31.84 -23.63
N THR A 86 -18.83 32.32 -22.45
CA THR A 86 -19.03 33.74 -22.06
C THR A 86 -18.00 34.22 -21.02
N GLN A 87 -17.58 35.49 -21.14
CA GLN A 87 -17.07 36.45 -20.12
C GLN A 87 -16.42 35.90 -18.82
N TYR A 88 -15.17 36.27 -18.48
CA TYR A 88 -14.78 37.66 -18.19
C TYR A 88 -13.29 37.94 -18.47
N ARG A 89 -13.00 39.13 -19.02
CA ARG A 89 -11.63 39.67 -19.09
C ARG A 89 -11.43 40.68 -17.96
N ALA A 90 -10.43 40.46 -17.12
CA ALA A 90 -9.81 41.51 -16.31
C ALA A 90 -8.32 41.23 -16.10
N THR A 91 -7.49 42.24 -16.35
CA THR A 91 -6.11 42.38 -15.87
C THR A 91 -5.07 41.37 -16.38
N SER A 92 -4.83 41.39 -17.69
CA SER A 92 -3.54 40.97 -18.27
C SER A 92 -2.39 41.79 -17.67
N ILE A 93 -1.47 41.14 -16.94
CA ILE A 93 -0.05 41.52 -16.81
C ILE A 93 0.77 40.38 -16.18
N LEU A 94 0.18 39.50 -15.37
CA LEU A 94 0.83 38.26 -14.87
C LEU A 94 0.58 37.02 -15.76
N LEU A 95 0.25 37.22 -17.04
CA LEU A 95 -0.09 36.11 -17.97
C LEU A 95 1.01 35.79 -19.00
N LEU A 96 2.10 36.57 -19.04
CA LEU A 96 3.18 36.44 -20.04
C LEU A 96 4.41 35.65 -19.56
N THR A 97 4.38 35.05 -18.36
CA THR A 97 5.48 34.21 -17.84
C THR A 97 5.05 32.80 -17.43
N LEU A 98 3.79 32.43 -17.67
CA LEU A 98 3.25 31.08 -17.41
C LEU A 98 2.90 30.31 -18.70
N HIS A 99 2.91 30.96 -19.86
CA HIS A 99 2.58 30.33 -21.16
C HIS A 99 3.73 29.53 -21.80
N THR A 100 4.87 29.37 -21.12
CA THR A 100 5.97 28.47 -21.52
C THR A 100 5.98 27.14 -20.76
N LEU A 101 4.95 26.84 -19.95
CA LEU A 101 4.85 25.62 -19.13
C LEU A 101 4.04 24.50 -19.82
N GLY A 102 4.51 24.07 -20.99
CA GLY A 102 4.19 22.73 -21.51
C GLY A 102 5.31 21.73 -21.18
N HIS A 103 4.98 20.43 -21.22
CA HIS A 103 5.92 19.29 -21.28
C HIS A 103 6.82 18.99 -20.04
N TRP A 104 6.36 18.16 -19.08
CA TRP A 104 7.27 17.43 -18.14
C TRP A 104 6.61 16.28 -17.33
N GLU A 105 5.79 15.42 -17.96
CA GLU A 105 4.94 14.42 -17.27
C GLU A 105 5.08 13.00 -17.85
N ILE A 106 6.27 12.43 -17.77
CA ILE A 106 6.68 11.38 -18.71
C ILE A 106 6.20 9.97 -18.30
N MET A 107 6.48 9.52 -17.07
CA MET A 107 6.17 8.13 -16.66
C MET A 107 4.67 7.85 -16.54
N LEU A 108 3.89 8.78 -16.00
CA LEU A 108 2.44 8.60 -15.88
C LEU A 108 1.74 8.68 -17.23
N LYS A 109 2.13 9.63 -18.10
CA LYS A 109 1.62 9.67 -19.47
C LYS A 109 1.91 8.37 -20.23
N PHE A 110 3.07 7.75 -20.01
CA PHE A 110 3.33 6.43 -20.59
C PHE A 110 2.37 5.36 -20.07
N ALA A 111 2.07 5.32 -18.77
CA ALA A 111 1.07 4.41 -18.20
C ALA A 111 -0.33 4.63 -18.79
N ASP A 112 -0.76 5.89 -18.96
CA ASP A 112 -2.05 6.24 -19.55
C ASP A 112 -2.10 5.90 -21.06
N LEU A 113 -0.97 6.00 -21.77
CA LEU A 113 -0.85 5.56 -23.16
C LEU A 113 -0.88 4.05 -23.31
N LEU A 114 -0.32 3.29 -22.37
CA LEU A 114 -0.49 1.84 -22.31
C LEU A 114 -1.96 1.47 -22.08
N GLU A 115 -2.64 2.14 -21.14
CA GLU A 115 -4.05 1.95 -20.83
C GLU A 115 -4.95 2.23 -22.04
N ALA A 116 -4.74 3.37 -22.71
CA ALA A 116 -5.46 3.75 -23.92
C ALA A 116 -5.19 2.83 -25.14
N ASN A 117 -4.17 1.96 -25.09
CA ASN A 117 -3.81 1.03 -26.16
C ASN A 117 -3.99 -0.45 -25.77
N ILE A 118 -4.62 -0.78 -24.63
CA ILE A 118 -4.78 -2.17 -24.14
C ILE A 118 -5.30 -3.11 -25.22
N GLU A 119 -6.36 -2.75 -25.94
CA GLU A 119 -6.96 -3.58 -27.00
C GLU A 119 -5.94 -3.96 -28.09
N LYS A 120 -5.16 -2.98 -28.55
CA LYS A 120 -4.14 -3.18 -29.59
C LYS A 120 -2.98 -4.03 -29.07
N LEU A 121 -2.49 -3.74 -27.86
CA LEU A 121 -1.37 -4.44 -27.25
C LEU A 121 -1.73 -5.90 -26.93
N ALA A 122 -2.91 -6.13 -26.35
CA ALA A 122 -3.46 -7.46 -26.07
C ALA A 122 -3.62 -8.27 -27.35
N LYS A 123 -4.11 -7.66 -28.45
CA LYS A 123 -4.21 -8.34 -29.75
C LYS A 123 -2.84 -8.76 -30.29
N LEU A 124 -1.80 -7.93 -30.14
CA LEU A 124 -0.44 -8.28 -30.56
C LEU A 124 0.14 -9.43 -29.73
N GLU A 125 -0.05 -9.42 -28.41
CA GLU A 125 0.39 -10.51 -27.52
C GLU A 125 -0.36 -11.82 -27.82
N SER A 126 -1.68 -11.76 -27.99
CA SER A 126 -2.53 -12.90 -28.33
C SER A 126 -2.15 -13.52 -29.68
N THR A 127 -1.88 -12.67 -30.69
CA THR A 127 -1.47 -13.13 -32.02
C THR A 127 -0.07 -13.78 -32.02
N ALA A 128 0.88 -13.25 -31.24
CA ALA A 128 2.26 -13.74 -31.23
C ALA A 128 2.49 -14.93 -30.29
N MET A 129 1.91 -14.90 -29.08
CA MET A 129 2.20 -15.85 -28.01
C MET A 129 1.01 -16.80 -27.70
N GLY A 130 -0.17 -16.55 -28.27
CA GLY A 130 -1.33 -17.41 -28.03
C GLY A 130 -1.99 -17.22 -26.66
N GLN A 131 -1.68 -16.13 -25.95
CA GLN A 131 -2.41 -15.77 -24.74
C GLN A 131 -3.87 -15.42 -25.11
N PRO A 132 -4.89 -16.01 -24.45
CA PRO A 132 -6.27 -15.63 -24.69
C PRO A 132 -6.49 -14.12 -24.51
N ILE A 133 -7.23 -13.49 -25.41
CA ILE A 133 -7.34 -12.03 -25.51
C ILE A 133 -7.83 -11.40 -24.20
N SER A 134 -8.79 -12.04 -23.53
CA SER A 134 -9.32 -11.64 -22.22
C SER A 134 -8.29 -11.74 -21.09
N VAL A 135 -7.34 -12.68 -21.18
CA VAL A 135 -6.20 -12.83 -20.25
C VAL A 135 -5.12 -11.78 -20.56
N ALA A 136 -4.82 -11.55 -21.83
CA ALA A 136 -3.83 -10.55 -22.26
C ALA A 136 -4.21 -9.14 -21.82
N LYS A 137 -5.49 -8.75 -21.97
CA LYS A 137 -6.03 -7.48 -21.44
C LYS A 137 -5.76 -7.33 -19.94
N LYS A 138 -6.09 -8.37 -19.14
CA LYS A 138 -5.87 -8.39 -17.69
C LYS A 138 -4.37 -8.32 -17.33
N PHE A 139 -3.51 -9.00 -18.08
CA PHE A 139 -2.06 -9.00 -17.87
C PHE A 139 -1.41 -7.63 -18.13
N ILE A 140 -2.02 -6.76 -18.93
CA ILE A 140 -1.51 -5.40 -19.21
C ILE A 140 -1.84 -4.39 -18.09
N LEU A 141 -2.85 -4.66 -17.25
CA LEU A 141 -3.21 -3.79 -16.13
C LEU A 141 -2.14 -3.71 -15.03
N GLY A 142 -1.47 -4.84 -14.72
CA GLY A 142 -0.34 -4.88 -13.78
C GLY A 142 0.84 -3.97 -14.17
N PRO A 143 1.34 -4.02 -15.42
CA PRO A 143 2.31 -3.08 -15.99
C PRO A 143 1.93 -1.61 -15.80
N ILE A 144 0.68 -1.24 -16.09
CA ILE A 144 0.17 0.13 -15.93
C ILE A 144 0.25 0.54 -14.45
N ALA A 145 -0.18 -0.32 -13.54
CA ALA A 145 -0.08 -0.09 -12.10
C ALA A 145 1.39 0.01 -11.61
N LEU A 146 2.32 -0.76 -12.18
CA LEU A 146 3.76 -0.69 -11.89
C LEU A 146 4.38 0.65 -12.34
N TRP A 147 4.06 1.12 -13.55
CA TRP A 147 4.52 2.43 -14.02
C TRP A 147 3.99 3.56 -13.13
N ARG A 148 2.70 3.50 -12.75
CA ARG A 148 2.08 4.45 -11.80
C ARG A 148 2.73 4.38 -10.41
N TYR A 149 2.99 3.18 -9.88
CA TYR A 149 3.65 2.96 -8.59
C TYR A 149 5.06 3.57 -8.56
N TYR A 150 5.90 3.26 -9.56
CA TYR A 150 7.27 3.75 -9.59
C TYR A 150 7.41 5.22 -9.97
N ALA A 151 6.50 5.79 -10.79
CA ALA A 151 6.37 7.24 -10.91
C ALA A 151 6.13 7.89 -9.54
N GLY A 152 5.34 7.21 -8.68
CA GLY A 152 5.15 7.57 -7.28
C GLY A 152 6.43 7.63 -6.43
N TYR A 153 7.51 6.92 -6.80
CA TYR A 153 8.80 6.93 -6.11
C TYR A 153 9.83 7.91 -6.69
N ALA A 154 9.62 8.44 -7.90
CA ALA A 154 10.63 9.27 -8.56
C ALA A 154 10.91 10.56 -7.76
N GLY A 155 12.14 10.69 -7.25
CA GLY A 155 12.56 11.78 -6.36
C GLY A 155 12.12 11.64 -4.90
N LYS A 156 11.63 10.47 -4.47
CA LYS A 156 11.22 10.17 -3.08
C LYS A 156 12.06 9.09 -2.41
N VAL A 157 13.17 8.69 -3.02
CA VAL A 157 14.16 7.81 -2.39
C VAL A 157 14.95 8.64 -1.38
N ALA A 158 14.80 8.34 -0.09
CA ALA A 158 15.56 8.98 0.97
C ALA A 158 17.01 8.50 0.98
N GLY A 159 17.94 9.40 1.34
CA GLY A 159 19.27 9.04 1.81
C GLY A 159 19.28 8.80 3.32
N GLU A 160 20.45 8.47 3.86
CA GLU A 160 20.67 8.27 5.29
C GLU A 160 21.67 9.31 5.82
N SER A 161 21.59 9.64 7.10
CA SER A 161 22.50 10.56 7.77
C SER A 161 22.87 10.03 9.15
N TYR A 162 24.16 9.98 9.44
CA TYR A 162 24.70 9.55 10.73
C TYR A 162 25.43 10.73 11.38
N PRO A 163 25.22 10.96 12.69
CA PRO A 163 25.84 12.06 13.41
C PRO A 163 27.37 11.92 13.47
N PRO A 164 28.09 13.00 13.80
CA PRO A 164 29.48 12.91 14.22
C PRO A 164 29.50 12.34 15.64
N ASP A 165 29.78 11.05 15.76
CA ASP A 165 30.06 10.38 17.03
C ASP A 165 31.49 10.75 17.51
N GLU A 166 32.18 9.84 18.21
CA GLU A 166 33.52 10.06 18.76
C GLU A 166 34.60 10.46 17.72
N ASP A 167 34.37 10.19 16.42
CA ASP A 167 35.27 10.53 15.32
C ASP A 167 35.09 11.97 14.77
N GLY A 168 34.09 12.72 15.25
CA GLY A 168 33.80 14.09 14.79
C GLY A 168 33.49 14.20 13.29
N THR A 169 33.08 13.11 12.63
CA THR A 169 32.82 13.05 11.20
C THR A 169 31.33 12.83 10.91
N TYR A 170 30.68 13.83 10.33
CA TYR A 170 29.29 13.70 9.87
C TYR A 170 29.25 12.84 8.59
N LYS A 171 28.34 11.86 8.51
CA LYS A 171 28.30 10.90 7.40
C LYS A 171 26.94 10.94 6.72
N ILE A 172 26.92 11.00 5.39
CA ILE A 172 25.70 11.01 4.57
C ILE A 172 25.78 9.86 3.58
N VAL A 173 24.72 9.06 3.44
CA VAL A 173 24.58 8.08 2.36
C VAL A 173 23.54 8.59 1.37
N SER A 174 23.97 8.90 0.14
CA SER A 174 23.10 9.26 -0.97
C SER A 174 22.93 8.07 -1.93
N TYR A 175 21.71 7.77 -2.33
CA TYR A 175 21.43 6.73 -3.33
C TYR A 175 21.40 7.32 -4.74
N GLU A 176 22.35 6.92 -5.58
CA GLU A 176 22.48 7.38 -6.97
C GLU A 176 22.07 6.27 -7.96
N PRO A 177 21.55 6.60 -9.17
CA PRO A 177 21.34 5.59 -10.20
C PRO A 177 22.66 4.95 -10.66
N LEU A 178 22.56 3.72 -11.16
CA LEU A 178 23.71 2.93 -11.63
C LEU A 178 24.30 3.47 -12.94
N GLY A 179 23.46 3.82 -13.91
CA GLY A 179 23.89 4.28 -15.24
C GLY A 179 23.02 3.77 -16.38
N VAL A 180 23.65 3.03 -17.29
CA VAL A 180 23.01 2.32 -18.40
C VAL A 180 22.63 0.91 -17.95
N CYS A 181 21.33 0.68 -17.81
CA CYS A 181 20.76 -0.62 -17.50
C CYS A 181 20.31 -1.33 -18.78
N ALA A 182 20.34 -2.65 -18.79
CA ALA A 182 19.71 -3.47 -19.82
C ALA A 182 18.80 -4.53 -19.21
N GLY A 183 17.75 -4.89 -19.95
CA GLY A 183 16.76 -5.88 -19.55
C GLY A 183 16.55 -6.92 -20.64
N ILE A 184 16.50 -8.20 -20.28
CA ILE A 184 16.14 -9.30 -21.17
C ILE A 184 14.87 -9.94 -20.61
N CYS A 185 13.80 -9.93 -21.40
CA CYS A 185 12.49 -10.46 -21.00
C CYS A 185 12.22 -11.82 -21.64
N ALA A 186 11.52 -12.68 -20.87
CA ALA A 186 10.83 -13.84 -21.41
C ALA A 186 9.53 -13.44 -22.13
N TRP A 187 8.90 -14.42 -22.79
CA TRP A 187 7.74 -14.26 -23.67
C TRP A 187 6.38 -14.44 -22.99
N ASN A 188 6.33 -15.04 -21.79
CA ASN A 188 5.07 -15.47 -21.17
C ASN A 188 4.30 -14.37 -20.43
N GLY A 189 4.84 -13.14 -20.43
CA GLY A 189 4.31 -11.99 -19.68
C GLY A 189 4.99 -10.71 -20.10
N SER A 190 5.20 -10.52 -21.41
CA SER A 190 6.07 -9.53 -22.04
C SER A 190 5.98 -8.12 -21.41
N HIS A 191 4.75 -7.62 -21.23
CA HIS A 191 4.51 -6.30 -20.63
C HIS A 191 4.87 -6.22 -19.13
N VAL A 192 4.60 -7.28 -18.34
CA VAL A 192 4.93 -7.34 -16.90
C VAL A 192 6.43 -7.31 -16.70
N LEU A 193 7.14 -8.17 -17.45
CA LEU A 193 8.60 -8.30 -17.36
C LEU A 193 9.33 -7.04 -17.83
N ALA A 194 8.77 -6.34 -18.83
CA ALA A 194 9.28 -5.04 -19.26
C ALA A 194 9.06 -3.96 -18.20
N ALA A 195 7.84 -3.86 -17.64
CA ALA A 195 7.51 -2.85 -16.63
C ALA A 195 8.29 -3.03 -15.33
N TRP A 196 8.45 -4.28 -14.85
CA TRP A 196 9.27 -4.60 -13.66
C TRP A 196 10.68 -4.03 -13.75
N LYS A 197 11.31 -4.07 -14.93
CA LYS A 197 12.69 -3.63 -15.12
C LYS A 197 12.80 -2.14 -15.50
N MET A 198 11.94 -1.68 -16.41
CA MET A 198 12.01 -0.32 -16.96
C MET A 198 11.49 0.74 -15.98
N ALA A 199 10.35 0.50 -15.33
CA ALA A 199 9.71 1.51 -14.49
C ALA A 199 10.58 1.95 -13.27
N PRO A 200 11.20 1.05 -12.48
CA PRO A 200 12.10 1.47 -11.41
C PRO A 200 13.39 2.12 -11.94
N ALA A 201 13.92 1.65 -13.07
CA ALA A 201 15.07 2.27 -13.73
C ALA A 201 14.77 3.73 -14.13
N MET A 202 13.58 3.99 -14.69
CA MET A 202 13.16 5.36 -15.04
C MET A 202 12.96 6.24 -13.81
N ALA A 203 12.33 5.73 -12.75
CA ALA A 203 12.09 6.50 -11.51
C ALA A 203 13.40 6.96 -10.85
N THR A 204 14.39 6.06 -10.80
CA THR A 204 15.72 6.27 -10.22
C THR A 204 16.62 7.17 -11.08
N GLY A 205 16.34 7.30 -12.39
CA GLY A 205 17.10 8.15 -13.31
C GLY A 205 18.16 7.40 -14.13
N ASN A 206 18.05 6.08 -14.22
CA ASN A 206 18.85 5.27 -15.14
C ASN A 206 18.32 5.38 -16.58
N THR A 207 19.16 5.04 -17.56
CA THR A 207 18.72 4.80 -18.94
C THR A 207 18.64 3.30 -19.20
N PHE A 208 17.85 2.88 -20.20
CA PHE A 208 17.47 1.48 -20.34
C PHE A 208 17.49 0.96 -21.78
N ILE A 209 17.97 -0.28 -21.95
CA ILE A 209 17.92 -1.05 -23.20
C ILE A 209 17.15 -2.34 -22.95
N LEU A 210 15.96 -2.48 -23.53
CA LEU A 210 15.13 -3.66 -23.40
C LEU A 210 15.33 -4.58 -24.62
N LYS A 211 15.69 -5.85 -24.40
CA LYS A 211 15.51 -6.92 -25.39
C LYS A 211 14.19 -7.65 -25.13
N SER A 212 13.23 -7.51 -26.05
CA SER A 212 12.03 -8.37 -26.05
C SER A 212 12.38 -9.80 -26.48
N SER A 213 11.51 -10.75 -26.14
CA SER A 213 11.72 -12.14 -26.57
C SER A 213 11.43 -12.28 -28.07
N GLU A 214 12.27 -13.05 -28.73
CA GLU A 214 12.09 -13.50 -30.12
C GLU A 214 10.74 -14.21 -30.37
N LYS A 215 10.07 -14.73 -29.32
CA LYS A 215 8.76 -15.40 -29.45
C LYS A 215 7.56 -14.45 -29.32
N SER A 216 7.69 -13.34 -28.59
CA SER A 216 6.63 -12.32 -28.46
C SER A 216 7.22 -10.90 -28.60
N PRO A 217 7.68 -10.53 -29.80
CA PRO A 217 8.34 -9.24 -30.03
C PRO A 217 7.35 -8.10 -30.32
N LEU A 218 6.16 -8.42 -30.86
CA LEU A 218 5.29 -7.45 -31.55
C LEU A 218 4.74 -6.37 -30.60
N SER A 219 4.28 -6.77 -29.42
CA SER A 219 3.62 -5.90 -28.45
C SER A 219 4.60 -4.89 -27.82
N LEU A 220 5.82 -5.33 -27.51
CA LEU A 220 6.89 -4.48 -26.97
C LEU A 220 7.56 -3.61 -28.06
N ALA A 221 7.66 -4.07 -29.30
CA ALA A 221 8.12 -3.23 -30.41
C ALA A 221 7.18 -2.03 -30.65
N ALA A 222 5.87 -2.21 -30.44
CA ALA A 222 4.89 -1.13 -30.54
C ALA A 222 5.06 -0.01 -29.48
N TYR A 223 5.82 -0.25 -28.40
CA TYR A 223 6.08 0.76 -27.37
C TYR A 223 6.85 1.98 -27.88
N GLY A 224 7.69 1.87 -28.91
CA GLY A 224 8.56 2.98 -29.36
C GLY A 224 7.78 4.27 -29.68
N ASN A 225 6.62 4.14 -30.33
CA ASN A 225 5.74 5.27 -30.59
C ASN A 225 5.13 5.85 -29.30
N LEU A 226 4.73 4.99 -28.36
CA LEU A 226 4.15 5.40 -27.07
C LEU A 226 5.20 6.07 -26.16
N ILE A 227 6.46 5.64 -26.22
CA ILE A 227 7.60 6.23 -25.51
C ILE A 227 7.88 7.65 -26.04
N ASN A 228 7.90 7.81 -27.36
CA ASN A 228 8.01 9.12 -28.00
C ASN A 228 6.82 10.03 -27.65
N GLU A 229 5.59 9.51 -27.70
CA GLU A 229 4.39 10.29 -27.34
C GLU A 229 4.39 10.67 -25.85
N ALA A 230 4.84 9.78 -24.96
CA ALA A 230 5.04 10.09 -23.53
C ALA A 230 6.07 11.20 -23.29
N GLY A 231 7.02 11.39 -24.21
CA GLY A 231 8.03 12.45 -24.15
C GLY A 231 9.31 12.05 -23.43
N PHE A 232 9.64 10.75 -23.38
CA PHE A 232 10.98 10.33 -22.94
C PHE A 232 12.06 10.91 -23.88
N PRO A 233 13.15 11.49 -23.35
CA PRO A 233 14.22 12.00 -24.20
C PRO A 233 14.85 10.87 -25.06
N PRO A 234 15.26 11.17 -26.31
CA PRO A 234 15.95 10.21 -27.16
C PRO A 234 17.11 9.51 -26.44
N GLY A 235 17.14 8.18 -26.52
CA GLY A 235 18.18 7.34 -25.91
C GLY A 235 17.91 6.92 -24.47
N VAL A 236 16.97 7.54 -23.75
CA VAL A 236 16.63 7.16 -22.36
C VAL A 236 16.04 5.76 -22.28
N ILE A 237 15.20 5.39 -23.25
CA ILE A 237 14.73 4.03 -23.47
C ILE A 237 15.06 3.63 -24.91
N ASN A 238 15.59 2.42 -25.08
CA ASN A 238 15.77 1.77 -26.37
C ASN A 238 15.14 0.36 -26.29
N ILE A 239 14.49 -0.08 -27.36
CA ILE A 239 13.86 -1.41 -27.43
C ILE A 239 14.38 -2.12 -28.67
N ILE A 240 14.90 -3.33 -28.47
CA ILE A 240 15.47 -4.18 -29.50
C ILE A 240 14.93 -5.60 -29.43
N THR A 241 15.03 -6.31 -30.54
CA THR A 241 14.53 -7.66 -30.78
C THR A 241 15.67 -8.56 -31.22
N GLY A 242 15.54 -9.87 -31.03
CA GLY A 242 16.56 -10.87 -31.38
C GLY A 242 16.55 -12.03 -30.39
N ALA A 243 17.37 -13.05 -30.62
CA ALA A 243 17.34 -14.29 -29.84
C ALA A 243 18.39 -14.31 -28.69
N GLY A 244 18.95 -15.48 -28.39
CA GLY A 244 20.04 -15.66 -27.42
C GLY A 244 21.30 -14.84 -27.71
N PRO A 245 21.84 -14.80 -28.95
CA PRO A 245 23.04 -14.04 -29.29
C PRO A 245 22.95 -12.54 -28.96
N THR A 246 21.83 -11.88 -29.31
CA THR A 246 21.55 -10.49 -28.93
C THR A 246 21.52 -10.29 -27.41
N GLY A 247 21.02 -11.28 -26.65
CA GLY A 247 21.08 -11.28 -25.19
C GLY A 247 22.50 -11.42 -24.64
N SER A 248 23.33 -12.26 -25.25
CA SER A 248 24.74 -12.40 -24.90
C SER A 248 25.52 -11.11 -25.11
N LEU A 249 25.28 -10.39 -26.22
CA LEU A 249 25.89 -9.08 -26.51
C LEU A 249 25.58 -8.07 -25.39
N LEU A 250 24.32 -7.96 -24.95
CA LEU A 250 23.95 -7.09 -23.82
C LEU A 250 24.62 -7.52 -22.50
N ALA A 251 24.71 -8.82 -22.24
CA ALA A 251 25.31 -9.34 -21.01
C ALA A 251 26.84 -9.15 -20.95
N SER A 252 27.54 -9.23 -22.09
CA SER A 252 28.99 -9.05 -22.19
C SER A 252 29.44 -7.61 -22.44
N HIS A 253 28.58 -6.71 -22.93
CA HIS A 253 29.00 -5.36 -23.31
C HIS A 253 29.59 -4.57 -22.12
N MET A 254 30.77 -3.99 -22.32
CA MET A 254 31.62 -3.40 -21.27
C MET A 254 31.08 -2.09 -20.68
N ARG A 255 30.11 -1.44 -21.33
CA ARG A 255 29.60 -0.11 -20.94
C ARG A 255 28.12 -0.12 -20.53
N ILE A 256 27.62 -1.29 -20.13
CA ILE A 256 26.33 -1.48 -19.45
C ILE A 256 26.64 -1.73 -17.98
N ASP A 257 25.98 -1.00 -17.09
CA ASP A 257 26.27 -0.98 -15.65
C ASP A 257 25.41 -1.99 -14.87
N LYS A 258 24.25 -2.39 -15.43
CA LYS A 258 23.38 -3.45 -14.91
C LYS A 258 22.74 -4.28 -16.02
N ILE A 259 22.63 -5.60 -15.82
CA ILE A 259 21.81 -6.51 -16.62
C ILE A 259 20.73 -7.17 -15.74
N ALA A 260 19.46 -7.05 -16.15
CA ALA A 260 18.32 -7.68 -15.49
C ALA A 260 17.67 -8.72 -16.41
N PHE A 261 17.74 -10.00 -16.05
CA PHE A 261 17.28 -11.11 -16.88
C PHE A 261 16.06 -11.80 -16.28
N THR A 262 15.08 -12.15 -17.11
CA THR A 262 14.02 -13.10 -16.75
C THR A 262 13.95 -14.23 -17.77
N GLY A 263 13.95 -15.49 -17.31
CA GLY A 263 13.91 -16.67 -18.17
C GLY A 263 14.39 -17.96 -17.49
N SER A 264 14.89 -18.94 -18.25
CA SER A 264 15.31 -20.23 -17.68
C SER A 264 16.62 -20.13 -16.89
N SER A 265 16.80 -20.98 -15.87
CA SER A 265 18.01 -20.98 -15.03
C SER A 265 19.29 -21.30 -15.81
N VAL A 266 19.20 -22.03 -16.92
CA VAL A 266 20.34 -22.26 -17.84
C VAL A 266 20.79 -20.96 -18.50
N ALA A 267 19.85 -20.17 -19.03
CA ALA A 267 20.15 -18.88 -19.63
C ALA A 267 20.57 -17.83 -18.59
N GLY A 268 19.96 -17.84 -17.40
CA GLY A 268 20.36 -16.99 -16.27
C GLY A 268 21.81 -17.20 -15.84
N ARG A 269 22.26 -18.46 -15.76
CA ARG A 269 23.67 -18.81 -15.51
C ARG A 269 24.60 -18.27 -16.61
N ALA A 270 24.19 -18.36 -17.89
CA ALA A 270 24.97 -17.82 -19.00
C ALA A 270 25.10 -16.28 -18.95
N VAL A 271 24.01 -15.57 -18.63
CA VAL A 271 24.01 -14.11 -18.43
C VAL A 271 24.91 -13.70 -17.27
N MET A 272 24.81 -14.38 -16.12
CA MET A 272 25.66 -14.11 -14.95
C MET A 272 27.15 -14.36 -15.26
N ALA A 273 27.47 -15.43 -15.99
CA ALA A 273 28.83 -15.71 -16.43
C ALA A 273 29.37 -14.67 -17.42
N ALA A 274 28.54 -14.16 -18.34
CA ALA A 274 28.93 -13.10 -19.28
C ALA A 274 29.15 -11.75 -18.57
N ALA A 275 28.31 -11.41 -17.59
CA ALA A 275 28.49 -10.24 -16.73
C ALA A 275 29.80 -10.33 -15.91
N ALA A 276 30.07 -11.49 -15.31
CA ALA A 276 31.28 -11.73 -14.53
C ALA A 276 32.56 -11.70 -15.38
N LYS A 277 32.53 -12.22 -16.61
CA LYS A 277 33.66 -12.22 -17.55
C LYS A 277 33.94 -10.87 -18.21
N SER A 278 33.03 -9.90 -18.13
CA SER A 278 33.15 -8.61 -18.80
C SER A 278 33.59 -7.51 -17.84
N ASN A 279 32.63 -6.84 -17.19
CA ASN A 279 32.87 -5.63 -16.40
C ASN A 279 32.31 -5.70 -14.98
N LEU A 280 31.92 -6.89 -14.50
CA LEU A 280 31.28 -7.10 -13.18
C LEU A 280 29.98 -6.26 -12.97
N LYS A 281 29.28 -5.91 -14.07
CA LYS A 281 27.98 -5.22 -14.03
C LYS A 281 27.01 -5.87 -13.04
N HIS A 282 26.16 -5.06 -12.41
CA HIS A 282 25.13 -5.55 -11.49
C HIS A 282 24.20 -6.55 -12.21
N VAL A 283 23.91 -7.68 -11.58
CA VAL A 283 23.02 -8.72 -12.14
C VAL A 283 21.78 -8.85 -11.25
N SER A 284 20.59 -8.85 -11.86
CA SER A 284 19.40 -9.45 -11.22
C SER A 284 18.81 -10.52 -12.13
N LEU A 285 18.45 -11.66 -11.54
CA LEU A 285 17.92 -12.84 -12.23
C LEU A 285 16.56 -13.20 -11.64
N GLU A 286 15.54 -13.28 -12.48
CA GLU A 286 14.24 -13.89 -12.18
C GLU A 286 14.10 -15.16 -13.01
N LEU A 287 14.14 -16.32 -12.35
CA LEU A 287 14.26 -17.61 -13.03
C LEU A 287 13.02 -18.47 -12.81
N GLY A 288 13.07 -19.70 -13.32
CA GLY A 288 11.97 -20.66 -13.21
C GLY A 288 11.66 -21.12 -11.78
N GLY A 289 10.57 -21.86 -11.64
CA GLY A 289 10.13 -22.42 -10.37
C GLY A 289 9.60 -23.86 -10.47
N LYS A 290 9.63 -24.55 -9.33
CA LYS A 290 8.91 -25.81 -9.10
C LYS A 290 8.06 -25.70 -7.83
N SER A 291 7.31 -24.59 -7.79
CA SER A 291 6.55 -24.11 -6.62
C SER A 291 5.63 -25.19 -6.07
N PRO A 292 5.59 -25.41 -4.74
CA PRO A 292 4.66 -26.35 -4.12
C PRO A 292 3.35 -25.68 -3.70
N ALA A 293 2.25 -26.44 -3.72
CA ALA A 293 0.99 -26.16 -3.03
C ALA A 293 0.81 -27.20 -1.93
N LEU A 294 0.67 -26.77 -0.68
CA LEU A 294 0.47 -27.64 0.48
C LEU A 294 -1.00 -27.58 0.88
N ILE A 295 -1.75 -28.65 0.64
CA ILE A 295 -3.19 -28.76 0.95
C ILE A 295 -3.35 -29.61 2.21
N PHE A 296 -3.76 -28.98 3.31
CA PHE A 296 -4.03 -29.67 4.57
C PHE A 296 -5.48 -30.18 4.67
N ASP A 297 -5.71 -31.11 5.58
CA ASP A 297 -6.99 -31.75 5.83
C ASP A 297 -8.11 -30.81 6.29
N ASP A 298 -7.74 -29.66 6.86
CA ASP A 298 -8.61 -28.58 7.32
C ASP A 298 -8.78 -27.44 6.30
N ALA A 299 -8.31 -27.64 5.06
CA ALA A 299 -8.48 -26.67 3.97
C ALA A 299 -9.94 -26.59 3.49
N ASP A 300 -10.34 -25.40 3.03
CA ASP A 300 -11.48 -25.27 2.13
C ASP A 300 -11.15 -26.02 0.82
N LEU A 301 -11.87 -27.11 0.60
CA LEU A 301 -11.60 -28.05 -0.50
C LEU A 301 -11.87 -27.41 -1.86
N ASP A 302 -12.95 -26.66 -2.01
CA ASP A 302 -13.35 -26.05 -3.28
C ASP A 302 -12.36 -24.95 -3.67
N ASN A 303 -11.96 -24.11 -2.70
CA ASN A 303 -10.92 -23.10 -2.88
C ASN A 303 -9.55 -23.72 -3.25
N ALA A 304 -9.16 -24.80 -2.57
CA ALA A 304 -7.92 -25.52 -2.88
C ALA A 304 -7.95 -26.14 -4.29
N VAL A 305 -9.11 -26.68 -4.72
CA VAL A 305 -9.33 -27.23 -6.07
C VAL A 305 -9.28 -26.12 -7.12
N GLU A 306 -9.97 -24.99 -6.94
CA GLU A 306 -9.97 -23.87 -7.89
C GLU A 306 -8.55 -23.33 -8.12
N HIS A 307 -7.78 -23.14 -7.04
CA HIS A 307 -6.43 -22.62 -7.17
C HIS A 307 -5.43 -23.64 -7.72
N SER A 308 -5.60 -24.93 -7.43
CA SER A 308 -4.78 -26.02 -8.00
C SER A 308 -5.16 -26.38 -9.45
N SER A 309 -6.27 -25.86 -9.97
CA SER A 309 -6.74 -26.07 -11.35
C SER A 309 -6.82 -24.76 -12.14
N THR A 310 -7.93 -24.04 -12.09
CA THR A 310 -8.19 -22.81 -12.87
C THR A 310 -7.09 -21.76 -12.71
N SER A 311 -6.61 -21.52 -11.47
CA SER A 311 -5.54 -20.52 -11.26
C SER A 311 -4.17 -21.00 -11.76
N PHE A 312 -3.87 -22.29 -11.64
CA PHE A 312 -2.65 -22.91 -12.18
C PHE A 312 -2.64 -22.90 -13.72
N LEU A 313 -3.75 -23.30 -14.33
CA LEU A 313 -3.90 -23.44 -15.79
C LEU A 313 -4.00 -22.09 -16.52
N ARG A 314 -4.08 -20.96 -15.81
CA ARG A 314 -3.99 -19.61 -16.38
C ARG A 314 -2.73 -19.48 -17.25
N ASN A 315 -2.89 -18.93 -18.46
CA ASN A 315 -1.82 -18.87 -19.47
C ASN A 315 -1.28 -20.26 -19.88
N SER A 316 -2.11 -21.30 -19.77
CA SER A 316 -1.78 -22.71 -20.05
C SER A 316 -0.58 -23.21 -19.24
N GLY A 317 -0.48 -22.81 -17.96
CA GLY A 317 0.60 -23.18 -17.04
C GLY A 317 1.95 -22.48 -17.30
N GLN A 318 2.01 -21.52 -18.22
CA GLN A 318 3.24 -20.80 -18.60
C GLN A 318 3.49 -19.62 -17.64
N ILE A 319 3.64 -19.91 -16.35
CA ILE A 319 3.83 -18.94 -15.26
C ILE A 319 4.90 -19.49 -14.30
N CYS A 320 6.02 -18.78 -14.13
CA CYS A 320 7.21 -19.25 -13.40
C CYS A 320 6.96 -19.61 -11.92
N PHE A 321 6.05 -18.90 -11.25
CA PHE A 321 5.73 -19.14 -9.85
C PHE A 321 4.54 -20.09 -9.63
N ALA A 322 3.91 -20.63 -10.69
CA ALA A 322 2.73 -21.48 -10.57
C ALA A 322 3.02 -22.80 -9.81
N ALA A 323 2.09 -23.18 -8.94
CA ALA A 323 2.21 -24.35 -8.07
C ALA A 323 2.06 -25.67 -8.86
N SER A 324 3.15 -26.12 -9.47
CA SER A 324 3.20 -27.31 -10.32
C SER A 324 3.53 -28.61 -9.55
N ARG A 325 3.85 -28.52 -8.25
CA ARG A 325 3.82 -29.65 -7.32
C ARG A 325 2.70 -29.44 -6.33
N VAL A 326 1.73 -30.36 -6.27
CA VAL A 326 0.67 -30.34 -5.28
C VAL A 326 0.93 -31.44 -4.27
N LEU A 327 1.02 -31.05 -3.01
CA LEU A 327 1.21 -31.91 -1.85
C LEU A 327 -0.12 -31.88 -1.09
N VAL A 328 -0.81 -33.00 -0.96
CA VAL A 328 -2.14 -33.07 -0.32
C VAL A 328 -2.16 -34.08 0.82
N GLN A 329 -2.75 -33.72 1.96
CA GLN A 329 -2.77 -34.59 3.13
C GLN A 329 -3.63 -35.85 2.89
N GLU A 330 -3.12 -37.01 3.30
CA GLU A 330 -3.71 -38.33 2.95
C GLU A 330 -5.21 -38.46 3.24
N SER A 331 -5.70 -37.85 4.34
CA SER A 331 -7.10 -37.92 4.79
C SER A 331 -8.11 -37.27 3.82
N ILE A 332 -7.69 -36.29 3.02
CA ILE A 332 -8.54 -35.62 2.02
C ILE A 332 -8.16 -35.93 0.57
N ALA A 333 -6.98 -36.52 0.35
CA ALA A 333 -6.40 -36.74 -0.97
C ALA A 333 -7.35 -37.39 -2.00
N PRO A 334 -8.13 -38.46 -1.69
CA PRO A 334 -9.02 -39.08 -2.68
C PRO A 334 -10.10 -38.12 -3.22
N LYS A 335 -10.69 -37.28 -2.36
CA LYS A 335 -11.71 -36.30 -2.76
C LYS A 335 -11.10 -35.15 -3.57
N PHE A 336 -9.98 -34.63 -3.09
CA PHE A 336 -9.26 -33.56 -3.76
C PHE A 336 -8.78 -33.96 -5.17
N ILE A 337 -8.20 -35.16 -5.31
CA ILE A 337 -7.67 -35.65 -6.58
C ILE A 337 -8.78 -35.80 -7.63
N GLU A 338 -9.95 -36.35 -7.29
CA GLU A 338 -11.05 -36.49 -8.25
C GLU A 338 -11.65 -35.12 -8.64
N ALA A 339 -11.73 -34.19 -7.69
CA ALA A 339 -12.21 -32.82 -7.97
C ALA A 339 -11.24 -32.05 -8.90
N VAL A 340 -9.92 -32.13 -8.66
CA VAL A 340 -8.92 -31.52 -9.54
C VAL A 340 -8.90 -32.20 -10.92
N LYS A 341 -9.03 -33.54 -10.99
CA LYS A 341 -9.19 -34.28 -12.26
C LYS A 341 -10.39 -33.75 -13.05
N THR A 342 -11.55 -33.63 -12.42
CA THR A 342 -12.78 -33.09 -13.03
C THR A 342 -12.58 -31.66 -13.55
N ALA A 343 -11.87 -30.82 -12.78
CA ALA A 343 -11.54 -29.46 -13.20
C ALA A 343 -10.60 -29.42 -14.42
N PHE A 344 -9.61 -30.33 -14.49
CA PHE A 344 -8.69 -30.45 -15.63
C PHE A 344 -9.41 -30.95 -16.90
N GLU A 345 -10.30 -31.95 -16.79
CA GLU A 345 -11.16 -32.41 -17.89
C GLU A 345 -12.07 -31.28 -18.42
N ASN A 346 -12.59 -30.43 -17.54
CA ASN A 346 -13.40 -29.27 -17.93
C ASN A 346 -12.55 -28.16 -18.56
N ALA A 347 -11.35 -27.87 -18.03
CA ALA A 347 -10.43 -26.92 -18.61
C ALA A 347 -10.01 -27.30 -20.03
N ALA A 348 -9.84 -28.60 -20.32
CA ALA A 348 -9.56 -29.10 -21.67
C ALA A 348 -10.64 -28.70 -22.69
N LYS A 349 -11.92 -28.67 -22.27
CA LYS A 349 -13.06 -28.26 -23.11
C LYS A 349 -13.04 -26.75 -23.40
N LEU A 350 -12.53 -25.94 -22.47
CA LEU A 350 -12.43 -24.48 -22.56
C LEU A 350 -11.13 -23.97 -23.24
N MET A 351 -10.30 -24.87 -23.77
CA MET A 351 -9.17 -24.50 -24.63
C MET A 351 -9.62 -24.23 -26.07
N GLY A 352 -9.24 -23.10 -26.66
CA GLY A 352 -9.67 -22.70 -28.00
C GLY A 352 -8.80 -21.63 -28.64
N ASP A 353 -9.30 -20.99 -29.70
CA ASP A 353 -8.60 -19.89 -30.39
C ASP A 353 -8.40 -18.71 -29.42
N PRO A 354 -7.16 -18.29 -29.15
CA PRO A 354 -6.88 -17.22 -28.19
C PRO A 354 -7.43 -15.85 -28.61
N ASN A 355 -7.86 -15.68 -29.86
CA ASN A 355 -8.45 -14.45 -30.37
C ASN A 355 -9.93 -14.28 -30.01
N LEU A 356 -10.59 -15.32 -29.48
CA LEU A 356 -11.98 -15.32 -29.05
C LEU A 356 -12.07 -14.97 -27.56
N GLU A 357 -13.08 -14.17 -27.17
CA GLU A 357 -13.21 -13.67 -25.78
C GLU A 357 -13.69 -14.77 -24.82
N GLU A 358 -14.42 -15.77 -25.32
CA GLU A 358 -14.90 -16.95 -24.60
C GLU A 358 -13.81 -18.00 -24.31
N THR A 359 -12.65 -17.91 -24.97
CA THR A 359 -11.52 -18.84 -24.76
C THR A 359 -10.89 -18.58 -23.40
N ALA A 360 -10.97 -19.56 -22.49
CA ALA A 360 -10.34 -19.47 -21.17
C ALA A 360 -8.85 -19.82 -21.19
N PHE A 361 -8.46 -20.75 -22.06
CA PHE A 361 -7.11 -21.32 -22.11
C PHE A 361 -6.60 -21.41 -23.56
N GLY A 362 -5.34 -21.01 -23.78
CA GLY A 362 -4.74 -20.94 -25.12
C GLY A 362 -3.78 -22.10 -25.43
N PRO A 363 -3.12 -22.07 -26.60
CA PRO A 363 -2.00 -22.97 -26.89
C PRO A 363 -0.75 -22.64 -26.04
N LEU A 364 0.32 -23.42 -26.21
CA LEU A 364 1.67 -23.05 -25.75
C LEU A 364 2.26 -21.97 -26.67
N ALA A 365 3.30 -21.27 -26.24
CA ALA A 365 3.76 -20.08 -26.98
C ALA A 365 4.37 -20.32 -28.37
N ASP A 366 5.03 -21.46 -28.59
CA ASP A 366 5.60 -21.84 -29.88
C ASP A 366 5.84 -23.35 -29.98
N LYS A 367 6.20 -23.80 -31.19
CA LYS A 367 6.51 -25.21 -31.47
C LYS A 367 7.62 -25.76 -30.56
N LYS A 368 8.64 -24.95 -30.24
CA LYS A 368 9.76 -25.38 -29.37
C LYS A 368 9.31 -25.60 -27.92
N GLN A 369 8.38 -24.79 -27.42
CA GLN A 369 7.78 -25.00 -26.10
C GLN A 369 6.84 -26.20 -26.11
N PHE A 370 6.07 -26.40 -27.18
CA PHE A 370 5.27 -27.60 -27.39
C PHE A 370 6.12 -28.88 -27.38
N GLU A 371 7.17 -28.96 -28.20
CA GLU A 371 8.12 -30.08 -28.25
C GLU A 371 8.76 -30.32 -26.87
N ARG A 372 9.12 -29.27 -26.12
CA ARG A 372 9.59 -29.38 -24.74
C ARG A 372 8.55 -30.01 -23.83
N VAL A 373 7.31 -29.51 -23.81
CA VAL A 373 6.26 -30.02 -22.92
C VAL A 373 5.94 -31.48 -23.28
N MET A 374 5.76 -31.80 -24.56
CA MET A 374 5.53 -33.17 -25.02
C MET A 374 6.65 -34.12 -24.57
N SER A 375 7.92 -33.70 -24.61
CA SER A 375 9.05 -34.53 -24.15
C SER A 375 8.97 -34.92 -22.66
N PHE A 376 8.34 -34.10 -21.81
CA PHE A 376 8.04 -34.49 -20.42
C PHE A 376 6.89 -35.48 -20.33
N LEU A 377 5.84 -35.32 -21.13
CA LEU A 377 4.69 -36.23 -21.15
C LEU A 377 5.11 -37.62 -21.62
N ASP A 378 5.93 -37.70 -22.66
CA ASP A 378 6.42 -38.96 -23.20
C ASP A 378 7.50 -39.59 -22.33
N GLY A 379 8.37 -38.78 -21.71
CA GLY A 379 9.30 -39.24 -20.67
C GLY A 379 8.57 -39.85 -19.47
N ALA A 380 7.51 -39.21 -18.97
CA ALA A 380 6.70 -39.74 -17.88
C ALA A 380 6.03 -41.09 -18.22
N LYS A 381 5.55 -41.27 -19.46
CA LYS A 381 5.03 -42.56 -19.96
C LYS A 381 6.12 -43.64 -19.99
N GLN A 382 7.35 -43.29 -20.42
CA GLN A 382 8.50 -44.20 -20.44
C GLN A 382 8.98 -44.56 -19.02
N GLU A 383 8.92 -43.62 -18.08
CA GLU A 383 9.21 -43.82 -16.65
C GLU A 383 8.10 -44.61 -15.92
N GLY A 384 6.95 -44.89 -16.57
CA GLY A 384 5.81 -45.59 -15.96
C GLY A 384 5.02 -44.75 -14.95
N VAL A 385 5.16 -43.42 -14.98
CA VAL A 385 4.43 -42.50 -14.10
C VAL A 385 2.93 -42.53 -14.43
N GLN A 386 2.09 -42.66 -13.40
CA GLN A 386 0.64 -42.66 -13.58
C GLN A 386 0.16 -41.28 -14.08
N VAL A 387 -0.37 -41.24 -15.29
CA VAL A 387 -1.12 -40.09 -15.83
C VAL A 387 -2.60 -40.29 -15.49
N LEU A 388 -3.17 -39.38 -14.70
CA LEU A 388 -4.57 -39.47 -14.24
C LEU A 388 -5.55 -38.86 -15.26
N VAL A 389 -5.12 -37.82 -15.97
CA VAL A 389 -5.84 -37.14 -17.05
C VAL A 389 -4.83 -36.43 -17.95
N GLY A 390 -5.16 -36.27 -19.24
CA GLY A 390 -4.36 -35.55 -20.21
C GLY A 390 -3.15 -36.36 -20.71
N GLY A 391 -2.00 -35.70 -20.89
CA GLY A 391 -0.77 -36.34 -21.35
C GLY A 391 -0.62 -36.40 -22.88
N GLU A 392 -1.38 -35.58 -23.63
CA GLU A 392 -1.45 -35.66 -25.09
C GLU A 392 -1.64 -34.29 -25.77
N ARG A 393 -1.48 -34.27 -27.10
CA ARG A 393 -1.80 -33.11 -27.95
C ARG A 393 -3.31 -32.97 -28.09
N LYS A 394 -3.84 -31.74 -28.02
CA LYS A 394 -5.23 -31.46 -28.42
C LYS A 394 -5.26 -31.04 -29.90
N GLY A 395 -5.91 -31.83 -30.75
CA GLY A 395 -6.06 -31.54 -32.18
C GLY A 395 -4.81 -31.82 -33.04
N ASP A 396 -4.89 -31.47 -34.32
CA ASP A 396 -3.88 -31.74 -35.35
C ASP A 396 -3.01 -30.51 -35.73
N LYS A 397 -3.45 -29.30 -35.36
CA LYS A 397 -2.82 -28.01 -35.66
C LYS A 397 -2.50 -27.22 -34.39
N GLY A 398 -1.54 -26.31 -34.51
CA GLY A 398 -1.11 -25.46 -33.41
C GLY A 398 -0.46 -26.25 -32.27
N THR A 399 -0.28 -25.57 -31.15
CA THR A 399 0.62 -26.00 -30.06
C THR A 399 -0.15 -26.29 -28.76
N PHE A 400 -1.35 -26.86 -28.90
CA PHE A 400 -2.21 -27.22 -27.77
C PHE A 400 -1.83 -28.57 -27.12
N VAL A 401 -1.76 -28.57 -25.79
CA VAL A 401 -1.52 -29.76 -24.95
C VAL A 401 -2.65 -29.86 -23.94
N THR A 402 -3.19 -31.06 -23.71
CA THR A 402 -4.27 -31.26 -22.74
C THR A 402 -3.79 -31.01 -21.29
N PRO A 403 -4.62 -30.40 -20.42
CA PRO A 403 -4.33 -30.29 -19.00
C PRO A 403 -4.02 -31.67 -18.40
N THR A 404 -2.84 -31.80 -17.77
CA THR A 404 -2.27 -33.09 -17.37
C THR A 404 -2.04 -33.19 -15.88
N ILE A 405 -2.40 -34.33 -15.28
CA ILE A 405 -2.08 -34.64 -13.87
C ILE A 405 -1.22 -35.90 -13.80
N PHE A 406 -0.02 -35.78 -13.24
CA PHE A 406 0.82 -36.91 -12.85
C PHE A 406 0.54 -37.26 -11.39
N LEU A 407 0.20 -38.52 -11.10
CA LEU A 407 -0.04 -39.00 -9.75
C LEU A 407 1.17 -39.80 -9.25
N ASN A 408 1.65 -39.45 -8.06
CA ASN A 408 2.73 -40.12 -7.35
C ASN A 408 4.03 -40.40 -8.15
N PRO A 409 4.56 -39.46 -8.98
CA PRO A 409 5.86 -39.66 -9.63
C PRO A 409 6.99 -39.89 -8.59
N ASP A 410 8.05 -40.58 -9.01
CA ASP A 410 9.26 -40.73 -8.18
C ASP A 410 9.86 -39.36 -7.82
N LEU A 411 10.54 -39.27 -6.68
CA LEU A 411 11.17 -38.01 -6.23
C LEU A 411 12.26 -37.50 -7.18
N ASN A 412 12.86 -38.38 -7.99
CA ASN A 412 13.87 -38.07 -9.00
C ASN A 412 13.28 -37.96 -10.42
N SER A 413 11.98 -38.21 -10.59
CA SER A 413 11.31 -38.11 -11.90
C SER A 413 11.34 -36.67 -12.40
N LYS A 414 11.64 -36.48 -13.69
CA LYS A 414 11.78 -35.14 -14.28
C LYS A 414 10.49 -34.32 -14.20
N VAL A 415 9.32 -34.95 -14.23
CA VAL A 415 8.05 -34.22 -14.05
C VAL A 415 7.86 -33.71 -12.62
N TYR A 416 8.57 -34.26 -11.64
CA TYR A 416 8.59 -33.80 -10.26
C TYR A 416 9.74 -32.83 -9.96
N THR A 417 10.93 -33.01 -10.53
CA THR A 417 12.11 -32.15 -10.26
C THR A 417 12.14 -30.87 -11.10
N ASP A 418 11.76 -30.94 -12.38
CA ASP A 418 12.06 -29.90 -13.36
C ASP A 418 10.83 -29.02 -13.69
N GLU A 419 11.09 -27.77 -14.08
CA GLU A 419 10.07 -26.86 -14.58
C GLU A 419 9.60 -27.28 -15.99
N ILE A 420 8.38 -27.83 -16.08
CA ILE A 420 7.73 -28.23 -17.34
C ILE A 420 7.32 -26.98 -18.15
N PHE A 421 6.75 -25.98 -17.46
CA PHE A 421 6.26 -24.72 -18.05
C PHE A 421 5.15 -24.94 -19.11
N GLY A 422 4.14 -25.71 -18.72
CA GLY A 422 2.95 -26.04 -19.51
C GLY A 422 1.81 -26.50 -18.57
N PRO A 423 0.67 -26.95 -19.10
CA PRO A 423 -0.54 -27.19 -18.30
C PRO A 423 -0.49 -28.55 -17.56
N ALA A 424 0.56 -28.79 -16.76
CA ALA A 424 0.80 -30.07 -16.09
C ALA A 424 1.21 -29.90 -14.62
N ILE A 425 0.55 -30.63 -13.72
CA ILE A 425 0.89 -30.71 -12.29
C ILE A 425 1.33 -32.12 -11.90
N SER A 426 2.14 -32.23 -10.84
CA SER A 426 2.42 -33.49 -10.15
C SER A 426 1.79 -33.48 -8.76
N ILE A 427 0.99 -34.50 -8.44
CA ILE A 427 0.36 -34.66 -7.12
C ILE A 427 1.09 -35.76 -6.34
N LYS A 428 1.44 -35.49 -5.08
CA LYS A 428 1.87 -36.48 -4.07
C LYS A 428 1.12 -36.27 -2.76
N THR A 429 1.03 -37.30 -1.94
CA THR A 429 0.47 -37.20 -0.59
C THR A 429 1.53 -36.94 0.48
N PHE A 430 1.10 -36.43 1.63
CA PHE A 430 1.88 -36.34 2.86
C PHE A 430 1.00 -36.66 4.09
N LYS A 431 1.62 -36.98 5.23
CA LYS A 431 0.94 -37.27 6.51
C LYS A 431 1.06 -36.13 7.51
N THR A 432 2.25 -35.53 7.62
CA THR A 432 2.59 -34.58 8.69
C THR A 432 3.00 -33.19 8.19
N GLU A 433 2.89 -32.17 9.06
CA GLU A 433 3.33 -30.79 8.76
C GLU A 433 4.80 -30.74 8.33
N ASP A 434 5.70 -31.40 9.08
CA ASP A 434 7.15 -31.38 8.80
C ASP A 434 7.51 -32.14 7.52
N GLU A 435 6.85 -33.26 7.21
CA GLU A 435 7.00 -33.97 5.92
C GLU A 435 6.58 -33.08 4.74
N ALA A 436 5.46 -32.35 4.87
CA ALA A 436 5.02 -31.42 3.83
C ALA A 436 6.05 -30.31 3.58
N ILE A 437 6.68 -29.79 4.65
CA ILE A 437 7.76 -28.79 4.57
C ILE A 437 9.01 -29.37 3.90
N GLU A 438 9.43 -30.57 4.29
CA GLU A 438 10.58 -31.27 3.71
C GLU A 438 10.38 -31.49 2.20
N MET A 439 9.24 -32.06 1.81
CA MET A 439 8.88 -32.28 0.40
C MET A 439 8.79 -30.96 -0.38
N ALA A 440 8.23 -29.91 0.21
CA ALA A 440 8.13 -28.59 -0.40
C ALA A 440 9.52 -27.97 -0.66
N ASN A 441 10.41 -28.02 0.33
CA ASN A 441 11.77 -27.48 0.23
C ASN A 441 12.75 -28.35 -0.58
N ASN A 442 12.48 -29.64 -0.75
CA ASN A 442 13.28 -30.57 -1.55
C ASN A 442 13.15 -30.30 -3.06
N THR A 443 13.79 -29.22 -3.49
CA THR A 443 13.96 -28.77 -4.88
C THR A 443 15.09 -27.74 -4.96
N SER A 444 15.70 -27.60 -6.13
CA SER A 444 16.73 -26.57 -6.40
C SER A 444 16.14 -25.16 -6.61
N TYR A 445 14.82 -25.08 -6.80
CA TYR A 445 14.06 -23.85 -7.00
C TYR A 445 13.56 -23.26 -5.67
N GLY A 446 13.10 -22.00 -5.70
CA GLY A 446 12.58 -21.29 -4.53
C GLY A 446 11.80 -20.03 -4.89
N LEU A 447 11.00 -20.05 -5.96
CA LEU A 447 10.29 -18.85 -6.43
C LEU A 447 9.04 -18.55 -5.61
N GLY A 448 8.01 -19.38 -5.75
CA GLY A 448 6.74 -19.24 -5.05
C GLY A 448 6.37 -20.51 -4.28
N SER A 449 5.39 -20.38 -3.39
CA SER A 449 4.72 -21.50 -2.70
C SER A 449 3.29 -21.10 -2.35
N THR A 450 2.42 -22.08 -2.10
CA THR A 450 1.07 -21.84 -1.56
C THR A 450 0.72 -22.83 -0.45
N ILE A 451 -0.10 -22.40 0.51
CA ILE A 451 -0.56 -23.21 1.66
C ILE A 451 -2.08 -23.04 1.77
N TYR A 452 -2.81 -24.15 1.93
CA TYR A 452 -4.26 -24.16 2.10
C TYR A 452 -4.62 -24.90 3.39
N THR A 453 -5.26 -24.19 4.32
CA THR A 453 -5.56 -24.63 5.70
C THR A 453 -6.44 -23.57 6.36
N SER A 454 -7.34 -23.95 7.28
CA SER A 454 -8.08 -22.98 8.09
C SER A 454 -7.32 -22.56 9.36
N ASP A 455 -6.33 -23.36 9.81
CA ASP A 455 -5.36 -22.98 10.84
C ASP A 455 -4.33 -21.96 10.31
N ILE A 456 -4.61 -20.67 10.54
CA ILE A 456 -3.69 -19.57 10.22
C ILE A 456 -2.36 -19.66 10.99
N ALA A 457 -2.33 -20.25 12.19
CA ALA A 457 -1.08 -20.44 12.92
C ALA A 457 -0.20 -21.51 12.23
N ARG A 458 -0.79 -22.59 11.71
CA ARG A 458 -0.13 -23.56 10.82
C ARG A 458 0.38 -22.87 9.56
N ALA A 459 -0.47 -22.09 8.89
CA ALA A 459 -0.07 -21.37 7.68
C ALA A 459 1.16 -20.47 7.91
N LEU A 460 1.20 -19.70 9.01
CA LEU A 460 2.32 -18.82 9.34
C LEU A 460 3.57 -19.59 9.79
N ARG A 461 3.45 -20.68 10.56
CA ARG A 461 4.59 -21.57 10.90
C ARG A 461 5.25 -22.11 9.63
N ILE A 462 4.45 -22.70 8.75
CA ILE A 462 4.92 -23.31 7.49
C ILE A 462 5.52 -22.23 6.59
N ALA A 463 4.84 -21.09 6.41
CA ALA A 463 5.35 -19.98 5.60
C ALA A 463 6.74 -19.50 6.09
N SER A 464 7.01 -19.51 7.40
CA SER A 464 8.33 -19.16 7.94
C SER A 464 9.43 -20.21 7.68
N LYS A 465 9.06 -21.46 7.39
CA LYS A 465 9.96 -22.59 7.10
C LYS A 465 10.16 -22.86 5.60
N LEU A 466 9.32 -22.31 4.73
CA LEU A 466 9.39 -22.52 3.28
C LEU A 466 10.50 -21.67 2.65
N GLU A 467 11.36 -22.30 1.86
CA GLU A 467 12.49 -21.66 1.17
C GLU A 467 12.05 -21.06 -0.19
N ALA A 468 11.02 -20.21 -0.14
CA ALA A 468 10.42 -19.56 -1.30
C ALA A 468 10.42 -18.03 -1.14
N GLY A 469 10.60 -17.33 -2.26
CA GLY A 469 10.57 -15.86 -2.32
C GLY A 469 9.20 -15.25 -2.03
N THR A 470 8.13 -15.95 -2.37
CA THR A 470 6.75 -15.56 -2.07
C THR A 470 5.90 -16.76 -1.62
N VAL A 471 4.98 -16.54 -0.69
CA VAL A 471 4.06 -17.57 -0.18
C VAL A 471 2.63 -17.02 -0.20
N GLY A 472 1.72 -17.72 -0.90
CA GLY A 472 0.28 -17.48 -0.81
C GLY A 472 -0.36 -18.34 0.28
N ILE A 473 -1.29 -17.79 1.05
CA ILE A 473 -2.09 -18.53 2.03
C ILE A 473 -3.55 -18.49 1.57
N ASN A 474 -4.19 -19.65 1.52
CA ASN A 474 -5.56 -19.88 1.04
C ASN A 474 -5.86 -19.28 -0.34
N SER A 475 -4.83 -19.06 -1.15
CA SER A 475 -4.92 -18.44 -2.47
C SER A 475 -3.69 -18.73 -3.32
N ALA A 476 -3.86 -18.77 -4.64
CA ALA A 476 -2.75 -18.67 -5.58
C ALA A 476 -2.05 -17.31 -5.43
N PHE A 477 -0.71 -17.30 -5.31
CA PHE A 477 0.05 -16.06 -5.16
C PHE A 477 -0.23 -15.06 -6.30
N ALA A 478 -0.45 -13.79 -5.95
CA ALA A 478 -0.65 -12.70 -6.88
C ALA A 478 0.44 -11.62 -6.68
N THR A 479 1.07 -11.21 -7.78
CA THR A 479 2.08 -10.16 -7.78
C THR A 479 1.44 -8.79 -7.54
N SER A 480 2.02 -7.98 -6.66
CA SER A 480 1.57 -6.62 -6.34
C SER A 480 2.69 -5.62 -6.63
N PRO A 481 2.41 -4.40 -7.13
CA PRO A 481 3.40 -3.33 -7.26
C PRO A 481 4.07 -2.96 -5.93
N GLN A 482 3.35 -3.12 -4.81
CA GLN A 482 3.80 -2.73 -3.48
C GLN A 482 4.80 -3.71 -2.86
N THR A 483 4.70 -5.01 -3.16
CA THR A 483 5.52 -6.06 -2.55
C THR A 483 6.66 -6.51 -3.46
N PRO A 484 7.83 -6.89 -2.90
CA PRO A 484 8.91 -7.44 -3.70
C PRO A 484 8.54 -8.84 -4.21
N PHE A 485 8.98 -9.16 -5.42
CA PHE A 485 8.86 -10.46 -6.05
C PHE A 485 10.25 -10.96 -6.44
N GLY A 486 10.56 -12.23 -6.19
CA GLY A 486 11.76 -12.86 -6.73
C GLY A 486 12.29 -14.03 -5.92
N GLY A 487 13.13 -14.85 -6.55
CA GLY A 487 13.45 -16.19 -6.06
C GLY A 487 14.42 -16.29 -4.87
N PHE A 488 14.34 -17.44 -4.19
CA PHE A 488 15.40 -18.05 -3.39
C PHE A 488 16.14 -19.10 -4.26
N LYS A 489 17.28 -19.63 -3.77
CA LYS A 489 18.03 -20.73 -4.40
C LYS A 489 18.32 -20.47 -5.90
N GLN A 490 18.10 -21.44 -6.79
CA GLN A 490 18.32 -21.27 -8.24
C GLN A 490 17.16 -20.57 -8.97
N SER A 491 16.16 -20.05 -8.25
CA SER A 491 15.07 -19.26 -8.83
C SER A 491 15.39 -17.77 -8.99
N GLY A 492 16.48 -17.25 -8.42
CA GLY A 492 16.87 -15.86 -8.72
C GLY A 492 17.87 -15.20 -7.76
N TYR A 493 18.27 -13.99 -8.14
CA TYR A 493 19.06 -13.07 -7.33
C TYR A 493 18.55 -11.63 -7.54
N GLY A 494 18.41 -10.87 -6.45
CA GLY A 494 17.71 -9.59 -6.45
C GLY A 494 16.20 -9.76 -6.34
N ARG A 495 15.45 -8.69 -6.58
CA ARG A 495 13.98 -8.66 -6.57
C ARG A 495 13.49 -7.71 -7.66
N GLU A 496 12.34 -8.01 -8.23
CA GLU A 496 11.51 -7.08 -8.99
C GLU A 496 10.37 -6.56 -8.09
N SER A 497 9.68 -5.49 -8.50
CA SER A 497 8.56 -4.89 -7.75
C SER A 497 8.90 -4.35 -6.34
N GLY A 498 8.00 -3.56 -5.75
CA GLY A 498 8.18 -2.95 -4.44
C GLY A 498 9.39 -2.01 -4.33
N ILE A 499 9.77 -1.66 -3.10
CA ILE A 499 10.95 -0.82 -2.85
C ILE A 499 12.28 -1.56 -3.08
N GLU A 500 12.32 -2.89 -2.89
CA GLU A 500 13.53 -3.68 -3.17
C GLU A 500 13.82 -3.77 -4.68
N GLY A 501 12.79 -3.84 -5.52
CA GLY A 501 12.93 -3.68 -6.97
C GLY A 501 13.49 -2.32 -7.37
N LEU A 502 13.09 -1.25 -6.69
CA LEU A 502 13.66 0.09 -6.89
C LEU A 502 15.14 0.16 -6.50
N LYS A 503 15.51 -0.38 -5.34
CA LYS A 503 16.90 -0.41 -4.83
C LYS A 503 17.86 -1.14 -5.77
N ASN A 504 17.40 -2.15 -6.50
CA ASN A 504 18.19 -2.86 -7.51
C ASN A 504 18.65 -1.99 -8.70
N TYR A 505 18.22 -0.72 -8.78
CA TYR A 505 18.62 0.28 -9.76
C TYR A 505 19.37 1.48 -9.14
N LEU A 506 19.84 1.35 -7.89
CA LEU A 506 20.56 2.36 -7.14
C LEU A 506 21.89 1.80 -6.58
N GLN A 507 22.83 2.70 -6.30
CA GLN A 507 24.06 2.44 -5.55
C GLN A 507 24.19 3.46 -4.41
N PRO A 508 24.57 3.03 -3.20
CA PRO A 508 24.87 3.96 -2.11
C PRO A 508 26.23 4.63 -2.34
N LYS A 509 26.29 5.94 -2.12
CA LYS A 509 27.52 6.72 -2.01
C LYS A 509 27.59 7.35 -0.63
N THR A 510 28.62 6.98 0.13
CA THR A 510 28.86 7.54 1.46
C THR A 510 29.80 8.74 1.37
N ILE A 511 29.41 9.86 1.95
CA ILE A 511 30.15 11.11 2.01
C ILE A 511 30.50 11.39 3.47
N HIS A 512 31.79 11.55 3.76
CA HIS A 512 32.29 11.91 5.10
C HIS A 512 32.67 13.39 5.12
N VAL A 513 32.13 14.13 6.09
CA VAL A 513 32.44 15.54 6.33
C VAL A 513 33.14 15.64 7.68
N ASN A 514 34.45 15.88 7.66
CA ASN A 514 35.23 16.11 8.87
C ASN A 514 34.84 17.47 9.48
N MET A 515 34.14 17.45 10.62
CA MET A 515 33.65 18.66 11.28
C MET A 515 34.75 19.35 12.12
N ASN A 516 35.88 18.69 12.35
CA ASN A 516 37.00 19.19 13.15
C ASN A 516 37.97 20.09 12.34
N VAL A 517 37.69 20.39 11.08
CA VAL A 517 38.53 21.30 10.27
C VAL A 517 38.38 22.73 10.77
N PRO A 518 39.43 23.38 11.31
CA PRO A 518 39.30 24.73 11.85
C PRO A 518 39.01 25.73 10.73
N ALA A 519 38.06 26.64 10.97
CA ALA A 519 37.82 27.76 10.06
C ALA A 519 39.11 28.56 9.84
N LYS A 520 39.52 28.72 8.58
CA LYS A 520 40.74 29.44 8.20
C LYS A 520 40.60 30.89 8.64
N LYS A 521 41.32 31.32 9.69
CA LYS A 521 41.34 32.72 10.13
C LYS A 521 41.75 33.59 8.94
N SER A 522 40.86 34.48 8.50
CA SER A 522 41.16 35.44 7.44
C SER A 522 42.35 36.30 7.89
N GLY A 523 43.38 36.33 7.06
CA GLY A 523 44.59 37.10 7.35
C GLY A 523 44.25 38.59 7.47
N LYS A 524 44.90 39.28 8.42
CA LYS A 524 44.89 40.74 8.48
C LYS A 524 45.29 41.30 7.10
N GLN A 525 44.56 42.29 6.60
CA GLN A 525 45.06 43.10 5.48
C GLN A 525 46.40 43.73 5.86
N PRO A 526 47.36 43.90 4.92
CA PRO A 526 48.60 44.59 5.22
C PRO A 526 48.33 46.08 5.49
N ASN A 527 48.79 46.58 6.64
CA ASN A 527 48.85 48.02 6.87
C ASN A 527 49.83 48.65 5.86
N THR A 528 49.34 49.48 4.95
CA THR A 528 50.17 50.45 4.23
C THR A 528 50.29 51.73 5.04
N THR A 529 51.52 52.05 5.42
CA THR A 529 51.88 53.21 6.24
C THR A 529 51.68 54.52 5.47
N VAL A 530 50.95 55.47 6.04
CA VAL A 530 51.20 56.90 5.81
C VAL A 530 51.17 57.63 7.16
N SER A 531 52.32 58.14 7.55
CA SER A 531 52.51 58.96 8.74
C SER A 531 52.01 60.38 8.53
N LYS A 532 51.21 60.90 9.48
CA LYS A 532 51.16 62.35 9.79
C LYS A 532 51.06 62.56 11.31
N GLU A 533 51.68 63.63 11.75
CA GLU A 533 51.91 63.97 13.16
C GLU A 533 50.66 64.51 13.86
N SER A 534 50.74 64.56 15.19
CA SER A 534 49.73 65.09 16.12
C SER A 534 49.77 66.64 16.18
N PRO A 535 49.03 67.32 17.09
CA PRO A 535 47.65 67.15 17.57
C PRO A 535 46.85 68.50 17.46
N THR A 536 45.56 68.55 17.84
CA THR A 536 45.00 69.50 18.86
C THR A 536 43.45 69.61 18.89
N ALA A 537 42.95 70.02 20.07
CA ALA A 537 41.75 70.86 20.34
C ALA A 537 40.33 70.43 19.93
N ARG A 538 39.60 69.91 20.94
CA ARG A 538 38.30 70.39 21.49
C ARG A 538 37.21 71.07 20.61
N THR A 539 35.99 70.65 20.98
CA THR A 539 34.74 71.42 21.24
C THR A 539 33.67 71.70 20.18
N THR A 540 32.44 71.66 20.73
CA THR A 540 31.16 72.32 20.35
C THR A 540 30.22 71.69 19.32
N GLU A 541 28.95 71.70 19.73
CA GLU A 541 27.73 71.30 19.00
C GLU A 541 27.36 72.34 17.92
N ASN A 542 26.60 71.91 16.90
CA ASN A 542 25.48 72.70 16.34
C ASN A 542 24.67 71.88 15.30
N THR A 543 23.38 71.72 15.57
CA THR A 543 22.28 71.39 14.64
C THR A 543 21.59 72.71 14.18
N PRO A 544 20.53 72.74 13.32
CA PRO A 544 20.03 71.81 12.29
C PRO A 544 19.79 72.59 10.92
N PRO A 545 18.62 72.55 10.22
CA PRO A 545 18.15 71.56 9.22
C PRO A 545 17.82 72.15 7.81
N THR A 546 17.04 71.40 7.01
CA THR A 546 16.20 71.80 5.84
C THR A 546 16.92 72.08 4.51
N THR A 547 16.38 71.76 3.33
CA THR A 547 14.95 71.71 2.88
C THR A 547 14.50 70.44 2.11
N ALA A 548 13.18 70.22 2.08
CA ALA A 548 12.42 69.17 1.36
C ALA A 548 12.05 69.62 -0.10
N PRO A 549 11.14 69.01 -0.92
CA PRO A 549 9.95 68.15 -0.67
C PRO A 549 10.03 66.72 -1.32
N ALA A 550 9.31 65.66 -0.90
CA ALA A 550 7.86 65.41 -0.76
C ALA A 550 7.11 65.42 -2.12
N GLN A 551 6.13 64.56 -2.45
CA GLN A 551 5.47 63.39 -1.81
C GLN A 551 4.87 62.51 -2.97
N GLN A 552 4.08 61.43 -2.84
CA GLN A 552 3.29 60.86 -1.74
C GLN A 552 3.19 59.30 -1.82
N ASN A 553 2.10 58.70 -1.33
CA ASN A 553 1.83 57.27 -1.14
C ASN A 553 0.87 56.69 -2.20
N LEU A 554 0.88 55.35 -2.36
CA LEU A 554 -0.28 54.48 -2.12
C LEU A 554 0.13 52.99 -2.07
N GLN A 555 0.80 52.57 -1.00
CA GLN A 555 0.90 51.14 -0.66
C GLN A 555 -0.40 50.68 -0.02
N GLN A 556 -1.22 49.94 -0.78
CA GLN A 556 -2.27 49.13 -0.19
C GLN A 556 -1.64 47.93 0.51
N GLN A 557 -1.99 47.74 1.78
CA GLN A 557 -1.58 46.57 2.56
C GLN A 557 -2.19 45.31 1.92
N GLN A 558 -1.36 44.50 1.25
CA GLN A 558 -1.73 43.12 0.99
C GLN A 558 -1.59 42.32 2.29
N PRO A 559 -2.60 41.53 2.68
CA PRO A 559 -2.53 40.75 3.90
C PRO A 559 -1.38 39.74 3.81
N ILE A 560 -0.58 39.69 4.86
CA ILE A 560 0.48 38.68 5.01
C ILE A 560 -0.23 37.32 5.06
N LEU A 561 -0.07 36.51 4.00
CA LEU A 561 -0.47 35.11 4.03
C LEU A 561 0.52 34.31 4.89
N THR A 562 0.45 34.51 6.20
CA THR A 562 1.05 33.61 7.18
C THR A 562 0.41 32.23 7.00
N SER A 563 1.20 31.27 6.53
CA SER A 563 0.83 29.86 6.47
C SER A 563 0.66 29.29 7.88
N ASN A 564 -0.51 29.52 8.50
CA ASN A 564 -0.84 29.02 9.84
C ASN A 564 -1.29 27.54 9.80
N ARG A 565 -0.40 26.68 9.32
CA ARG A 565 -0.11 25.47 10.08
C ARG A 565 1.28 25.66 10.67
N ALA A 566 1.44 25.31 11.93
CA ALA A 566 2.77 24.92 12.38
C ALA A 566 3.22 23.81 11.44
N ARG A 567 4.15 24.14 10.53
CA ARG A 567 4.97 23.15 9.84
C ARG A 567 5.49 22.27 10.96
N ALA A 568 5.16 20.97 10.96
CA ALA A 568 5.74 20.06 11.94
C ALA A 568 7.26 20.35 11.93
N PRO A 569 7.86 20.71 13.09
CA PRO A 569 9.28 21.00 13.11
C PRO A 569 9.98 19.80 12.49
N ALA A 570 10.96 20.07 11.61
CA ALA A 570 11.62 19.04 10.81
C ALA A 570 11.94 17.86 11.71
N VAL A 571 11.33 16.70 11.43
CA VAL A 571 11.17 15.63 12.43
C VAL A 571 12.53 15.22 12.95
N GLN A 572 12.86 15.76 14.13
CA GLN A 572 13.95 15.28 14.93
C GLN A 572 13.61 13.83 15.21
N ALA A 573 14.48 12.90 14.80
CA ALA A 573 14.24 11.47 14.91
C ALA A 573 14.32 11.06 16.39
N ALA A 574 13.28 11.41 17.15
CA ALA A 574 13.11 11.04 18.53
C ALA A 574 12.80 9.55 18.57
N THR A 575 13.77 8.78 19.03
CA THR A 575 13.60 7.36 19.31
C THR A 575 13.00 7.23 20.70
N THR A 576 11.77 6.73 20.78
CA THR A 576 11.16 6.43 22.09
C THR A 576 11.98 5.38 22.84
N SER A 577 12.03 5.45 24.17
CA SER A 577 12.91 4.66 25.06
C SER A 577 12.61 3.14 25.13
N GLY A 578 11.88 2.57 24.17
CA GLY A 578 11.47 1.16 24.11
C GLY A 578 10.39 0.77 25.14
N THR A 579 10.30 1.52 26.24
CA THR A 579 9.29 1.36 27.29
C THR A 579 8.68 2.71 27.67
N LEU A 580 7.45 2.70 28.18
CA LEU A 580 6.74 3.89 28.67
C LEU A 580 6.28 3.67 30.12
N GLN A 581 6.46 4.69 30.96
CA GLN A 581 5.90 4.73 32.30
C GLN A 581 4.42 5.16 32.23
N VAL A 582 3.54 4.40 32.88
CA VAL A 582 2.10 4.65 32.92
C VAL A 582 1.64 4.71 34.38
N ALA A 583 1.22 5.88 34.85
CA ALA A 583 0.58 6.02 36.16
C ALA A 583 -0.94 5.80 36.03
N LEU A 584 -1.43 4.73 36.65
CA LEU A 584 -2.84 4.40 36.78
C LEU A 584 -3.35 4.98 38.10
N VAL A 585 -4.29 5.92 38.04
CA VAL A 585 -4.70 6.71 39.21
C VAL A 585 -6.19 6.50 39.50
N ASN A 586 -6.52 6.08 40.73
CA ASN A 586 -7.90 6.05 41.20
C ASN A 586 -8.25 7.39 41.86
N GLN A 587 -9.16 8.15 41.25
CA GLN A 587 -9.79 9.37 41.78
C GLN A 587 -11.32 9.23 41.83
N SER A 588 -11.84 8.00 41.82
CA SER A 588 -13.28 7.73 42.00
C SER A 588 -13.70 7.82 43.48
N ASN A 589 -14.94 7.46 43.78
CA ASN A 589 -15.44 7.28 45.15
C ASN A 589 -15.37 5.81 45.63
N SER A 590 -14.78 4.89 44.85
CA SER A 590 -14.72 3.45 45.14
C SER A 590 -13.31 3.01 45.51
N SER A 591 -13.20 2.06 46.45
CA SER A 591 -11.97 1.30 46.74
C SER A 591 -11.86 0.00 45.94
N GLN A 592 -12.93 -0.40 45.25
CA GLN A 592 -12.97 -1.57 44.36
C GLN A 592 -12.84 -1.10 42.92
N VAL A 593 -11.60 -0.85 42.51
CA VAL A 593 -11.23 -0.41 41.18
C VAL A 593 -10.12 -1.30 40.64
N PHE A 594 -10.29 -1.79 39.41
CA PHE A 594 -9.33 -2.64 38.72
C PHE A 594 -8.92 -1.97 37.40
N ALA A 595 -7.66 -2.13 37.02
CA ALA A 595 -7.12 -1.66 35.76
C ALA A 595 -6.41 -2.78 35.00
N TYR A 596 -6.33 -2.64 33.68
CA TYR A 596 -5.76 -3.62 32.76
C TYR A 596 -5.05 -2.89 31.62
N ILE A 597 -3.94 -3.43 31.13
CA ILE A 597 -3.30 -2.93 29.91
C ILE A 597 -3.16 -4.08 28.92
N THR A 598 -3.68 -3.90 27.71
CA THR A 598 -3.68 -4.90 26.63
C THR A 598 -3.15 -4.28 25.33
N GLY A 599 -2.69 -5.10 24.37
CA GLY A 599 -2.29 -4.63 23.03
C GLY A 599 -1.46 -5.67 22.27
N GLN A 600 -0.80 -5.25 21.19
CA GLN A 600 0.18 -6.05 20.44
C GLN A 600 1.60 -5.50 20.65
N ALA A 601 2.52 -6.30 21.19
CA ALA A 601 3.88 -5.86 21.48
C ALA A 601 4.72 -5.80 20.19
N ILE A 602 4.94 -4.58 19.69
CA ILE A 602 5.58 -4.29 18.41
C ILE A 602 6.97 -4.94 18.34
N ASP A 603 7.79 -4.67 19.35
CA ASP A 603 9.17 -5.18 19.44
C ASP A 603 9.23 -6.69 19.77
N ASN A 604 8.09 -7.34 20.04
CA ASN A 604 7.95 -8.79 20.22
C ASN A 604 7.07 -9.42 19.11
N LYS A 605 7.34 -9.07 17.84
CA LYS A 605 6.67 -9.61 16.64
C LYS A 605 5.14 -9.44 16.64
N ASN A 606 4.63 -8.34 17.22
CA ASN A 606 3.20 -8.07 17.43
C ASN A 606 2.47 -9.14 18.29
N ALA A 607 3.18 -9.87 19.15
CA ALA A 607 2.57 -10.84 20.06
C ALA A 607 1.51 -10.18 20.94
N LEU A 608 0.38 -10.89 21.17
CA LEU A 608 -0.66 -10.45 22.09
C LEU A 608 -0.05 -10.23 23.49
N PHE A 609 -0.24 -9.03 24.02
CA PHE A 609 0.27 -8.58 25.30
C PHE A 609 -0.87 -8.25 26.25
N LEU A 610 -0.71 -8.69 27.51
CA LEU A 610 -1.39 -8.13 28.66
C LEU A 610 -0.34 -7.82 29.75
N LEU A 611 -0.63 -6.87 30.63
CA LEU A 611 0.17 -6.64 31.84
C LEU A 611 -0.40 -7.45 33.00
N GLN A 612 0.47 -8.11 33.79
CA GLN A 612 0.03 -8.86 34.97
C GLN A 612 -0.44 -7.93 36.10
N ALA A 613 -1.15 -8.50 37.08
CA ALA A 613 -1.71 -7.78 38.23
C ALA A 613 -0.67 -7.06 39.12
N ASP A 614 0.63 -7.37 38.96
CA ASP A 614 1.75 -6.68 39.62
C ASP A 614 2.11 -5.32 38.99
N ALA A 615 1.44 -4.96 37.88
CA ALA A 615 1.69 -3.78 37.04
C ALA A 615 3.10 -3.71 36.44
N ARG A 616 3.86 -4.81 36.39
CA ARG A 616 5.27 -4.82 35.97
C ARG A 616 5.60 -5.93 34.98
N THR A 617 5.03 -7.12 35.16
CA THR A 617 5.43 -8.30 34.40
C THR A 617 4.60 -8.42 33.12
N PRO A 618 5.21 -8.43 31.92
CA PRO A 618 4.53 -8.76 30.68
C PRO A 618 3.92 -10.17 30.72
N TYR A 619 2.74 -10.33 30.15
CA TYR A 619 2.11 -11.62 29.90
C TYR A 619 1.79 -11.77 28.41
N TYR A 620 2.37 -12.79 27.80
CA TYR A 620 2.17 -13.17 26.41
C TYR A 620 1.46 -14.53 26.39
N PRO A 621 0.11 -14.56 26.40
CA PRO A 621 -0.63 -15.82 26.39
C PRO A 621 -0.33 -16.64 25.13
N SER A 622 -0.15 -17.95 25.32
CA SER A 622 -0.09 -18.91 24.21
C SER A 622 -1.47 -19.04 23.54
N SER A 623 -1.49 -19.41 22.25
CA SER A 623 -2.75 -19.77 21.57
C SER A 623 -3.44 -20.92 22.30
N PRO A 624 -4.71 -20.77 22.72
CA PRO A 624 -5.50 -21.87 23.24
C PRO A 624 -5.90 -22.82 22.11
N SER A 625 -6.32 -24.04 22.48
CA SER A 625 -6.89 -25.04 21.56
C SER A 625 -8.37 -24.82 21.24
N ALA A 626 -9.06 -23.96 22.00
CA ALA A 626 -10.49 -23.69 21.85
C ALA A 626 -10.79 -22.18 22.02
N THR A 627 -11.93 -21.74 21.48
CA THR A 627 -12.43 -20.37 21.67
C THR A 627 -12.96 -20.15 23.08
N GLY A 628 -12.87 -18.90 23.56
CA GLY A 628 -13.35 -18.52 24.88
C GLY A 628 -12.56 -19.10 26.07
N ALA A 629 -11.33 -19.57 25.86
CA ALA A 629 -10.47 -20.12 26.91
C ALA A 629 -10.09 -19.05 27.96
N SER A 630 -9.98 -19.43 29.22
CA SER A 630 -9.57 -18.51 30.29
C SER A 630 -8.08 -18.18 30.25
N LEU A 631 -7.69 -16.99 30.74
CA LEU A 631 -6.28 -16.68 31.01
C LEU A 631 -5.72 -17.57 32.12
N SER A 632 -4.46 -18.00 31.98
CA SER A 632 -3.73 -18.76 33.01
C SER A 632 -3.20 -17.88 34.16
N THR A 633 -3.31 -16.57 34.02
CA THR A 633 -2.57 -15.58 34.82
C THR A 633 -3.49 -14.41 35.18
N ASN A 634 -3.40 -13.92 36.42
CA ASN A 634 -4.17 -12.75 36.86
C ASN A 634 -3.58 -11.46 36.25
N VAL A 635 -4.44 -10.71 35.56
CA VAL A 635 -4.12 -9.42 34.91
C VAL A 635 -4.87 -8.23 35.54
N ALA A 636 -5.64 -8.46 36.61
CA ALA A 636 -6.39 -7.41 37.30
C ALA A 636 -5.51 -6.62 38.27
N ILE A 637 -5.04 -5.44 37.83
CA ILE A 637 -4.27 -4.51 38.67
C ILE A 637 -5.25 -3.79 39.60
N SER A 638 -5.25 -4.13 40.89
CA SER A 638 -6.10 -3.44 41.87
C SER A 638 -5.55 -2.04 42.18
N LEU A 639 -6.36 -1.00 41.98
CA LEU A 639 -5.99 0.37 42.30
C LEU A 639 -6.35 0.78 43.73
N GLY A 640 -7.09 -0.04 44.48
CA GLY A 640 -7.42 0.23 45.89
C GLY A 640 -8.19 1.54 46.11
N ALA A 641 -7.96 2.20 47.24
CA ALA A 641 -8.70 3.39 47.67
C ALA A 641 -8.50 4.63 46.77
N PRO A 642 -9.45 5.60 46.79
CA PRO A 642 -9.29 6.89 46.14
C PRO A 642 -8.00 7.62 46.55
N GLY A 643 -7.39 8.31 45.60
CA GLY A 643 -6.08 8.97 45.73
C GLY A 643 -4.89 8.08 45.39
N ASN A 644 -5.06 6.75 45.30
CA ASN A 644 -3.95 5.84 45.06
C ASN A 644 -3.43 5.88 43.60
N ILE A 645 -2.13 5.62 43.45
CA ILE A 645 -1.40 5.65 42.18
C ILE A 645 -0.60 4.35 42.04
N ILE A 646 -0.88 3.56 41.01
CA ILE A 646 -0.07 2.41 40.62
C ILE A 646 0.75 2.80 39.38
N ASN A 647 2.07 2.70 39.47
CA ASN A 647 2.96 2.95 38.32
C ASN A 647 3.26 1.63 37.61
N ALA A 648 2.90 1.57 36.33
CA ALA A 648 3.16 0.49 35.40
C ALA A 648 4.28 0.84 34.41
N THR A 649 4.95 -0.19 33.87
CA THR A 649 5.89 -0.04 32.75
C THR A 649 5.44 -0.95 31.61
N ILE A 650 5.32 -0.38 30.40
CA ILE A 650 4.84 -1.10 29.21
C ILE A 650 5.88 -1.07 28.10
N PRO A 651 5.97 -2.10 27.23
CA PRO A 651 6.75 -2.04 25.99
C PRO A 651 6.02 -1.18 24.94
N ARG A 652 6.63 -1.03 23.76
CA ARG A 652 5.94 -0.51 22.56
C ARG A 652 4.75 -1.40 22.18
N LEU A 653 3.57 -0.80 22.09
CA LEU A 653 2.29 -1.48 21.87
C LEU A 653 1.50 -0.81 20.73
N ALA A 654 1.03 -1.62 19.78
CA ALA A 654 0.03 -1.23 18.78
C ALA A 654 -1.35 -1.72 19.22
N GLY A 655 -2.42 -0.97 18.88
CA GLY A 655 -3.79 -1.31 19.29
C GLY A 655 -3.93 -1.45 20.81
N GLY A 656 -3.22 -0.60 21.55
CA GLY A 656 -3.15 -0.67 23.01
C GLY A 656 -4.43 -0.15 23.64
N ARG A 657 -4.90 -0.80 24.72
CA ARG A 657 -6.02 -0.31 25.53
C ARG A 657 -5.67 -0.34 27.01
N ILE A 658 -6.07 0.70 27.72
CA ILE A 658 -6.03 0.77 29.19
C ILE A 658 -7.47 0.76 29.67
N TRP A 659 -7.87 -0.36 30.27
CA TRP A 659 -9.23 -0.60 30.77
C TRP A 659 -9.30 -0.29 32.25
N PHE A 660 -10.48 0.13 32.70
CA PHE A 660 -10.84 0.26 34.11
C PHE A 660 -12.20 -0.37 34.36
N SER A 661 -12.37 -1.03 35.50
CA SER A 661 -13.69 -1.47 36.01
C SER A 661 -13.88 -1.10 37.48
N VAL A 662 -15.14 -0.91 37.86
CA VAL A 662 -15.55 -0.51 39.22
C VAL A 662 -16.48 -1.57 39.80
N GLY A 663 -16.21 -2.01 41.03
CA GLY A 663 -16.99 -3.02 41.76
C GLY A 663 -16.51 -4.45 41.53
N ALA A 664 -16.21 -4.85 40.28
CA ALA A 664 -15.75 -6.20 39.95
C ALA A 664 -14.58 -6.20 38.94
N PRO A 665 -13.70 -7.23 38.98
CA PRO A 665 -12.71 -7.46 37.93
C PRO A 665 -13.34 -7.87 36.60
N LEU A 666 -12.75 -7.43 35.49
CA LEU A 666 -13.05 -7.91 34.14
C LEU A 666 -12.51 -9.31 33.88
N THR A 667 -13.28 -10.10 33.16
CA THR A 667 -12.93 -11.45 32.68
C THR A 667 -12.55 -11.37 31.20
N PHE A 668 -11.26 -11.50 30.91
CA PHE A 668 -10.75 -11.66 29.55
C PHE A 668 -10.69 -13.15 29.17
N LYS A 669 -10.94 -13.45 27.90
CA LYS A 669 -10.83 -14.81 27.33
C LYS A 669 -9.93 -14.81 26.11
N LEU A 670 -9.55 -15.99 25.62
CA LEU A 670 -8.70 -16.19 24.46
C LEU A 670 -9.40 -17.04 23.40
N ASN A 671 -9.15 -16.70 22.14
CA ASN A 671 -9.43 -17.52 20.98
C ASN A 671 -8.12 -18.01 20.35
N PRO A 672 -8.13 -19.10 19.56
CA PRO A 672 -6.98 -19.51 18.77
C PRO A 672 -6.48 -18.35 17.89
N GLY A 673 -5.16 -18.16 17.81
CA GLY A 673 -4.56 -17.01 17.13
C GLY A 673 -3.17 -16.62 17.64
N PRO A 674 -2.96 -16.40 18.96
CA PRO A 674 -3.97 -16.10 19.99
C PRO A 674 -4.72 -14.79 19.69
N GLY A 675 -6.04 -14.78 19.85
CA GLY A 675 -6.87 -13.57 19.83
C GLY A 675 -7.43 -13.27 21.22
N LEU A 676 -7.35 -12.01 21.66
CA LEU A 676 -8.00 -11.59 22.91
C LEU A 676 -9.50 -11.39 22.67
N VAL A 677 -10.33 -12.02 23.50
CA VAL A 677 -11.76 -11.69 23.60
C VAL A 677 -11.87 -10.54 24.59
N GLU A 678 -12.08 -9.34 24.04
CA GLU A 678 -12.24 -8.10 24.80
C GLU A 678 -13.66 -7.99 25.41
N PRO A 679 -13.83 -7.28 26.53
CA PRO A 679 -15.13 -7.06 27.19
C PRO A 679 -16.21 -6.51 26.23
N SER A 680 -17.24 -7.33 25.95
CA SER A 680 -18.32 -6.93 25.05
C SER A 680 -19.45 -6.18 25.75
N VAL A 681 -19.91 -5.08 25.15
CA VAL A 681 -21.18 -4.40 25.49
C VAL A 681 -22.34 -4.83 24.58
N PHE A 682 -22.08 -5.74 23.64
CA PHE A 682 -23.02 -6.16 22.60
C PHE A 682 -23.63 -7.53 22.85
N ASN A 683 -22.91 -8.38 23.57
CA ASN A 683 -23.29 -9.77 23.82
C ASN A 683 -23.75 -9.92 25.28
N PRO A 684 -25.06 -10.12 25.55
CA PRO A 684 -25.57 -10.36 26.92
C PRO A 684 -24.97 -11.58 27.62
N SER A 685 -24.38 -12.52 26.87
CA SER A 685 -23.69 -13.71 27.37
C SER A 685 -22.20 -13.46 27.69
N ASP A 686 -21.68 -12.26 27.42
CA ASP A 686 -20.33 -11.88 27.83
C ASP A 686 -20.28 -11.70 29.36
N PRO A 687 -19.28 -12.27 30.06
CA PRO A 687 -19.19 -12.15 31.52
C PRO A 687 -19.05 -10.70 32.00
N ASN A 688 -18.63 -9.77 31.15
CA ASN A 688 -18.45 -8.35 31.45
C ASN A 688 -19.67 -7.49 31.08
N TYR A 689 -20.68 -8.04 30.40
CA TYR A 689 -21.80 -7.27 29.83
C TYR A 689 -22.51 -6.37 30.87
N ASN A 690 -22.65 -6.89 32.10
CA ASN A 690 -23.29 -6.22 33.22
C ASN A 690 -22.33 -5.39 34.10
N GLU A 691 -21.05 -5.33 33.78
CA GLU A 691 -20.04 -4.66 34.62
C GLU A 691 -19.79 -3.21 34.22
N ASN A 692 -19.54 -2.34 35.21
CA ASN A 692 -19.24 -0.94 34.96
C ASN A 692 -17.77 -0.79 34.59
N PHE A 693 -17.49 -0.65 33.30
CA PHE A 693 -16.13 -0.53 32.76
C PHE A 693 -16.02 0.53 31.67
N GLY A 694 -14.80 1.03 31.44
CA GLY A 694 -14.46 1.94 30.36
C GLY A 694 -12.98 1.77 29.98
N PHE A 695 -12.55 2.40 28.90
CA PHE A 695 -11.15 2.33 28.44
C PHE A 695 -10.71 3.61 27.72
N CYS A 696 -9.40 3.73 27.54
CA CYS A 696 -8.78 4.65 26.58
C CYS A 696 -7.85 3.86 25.65
N GLU A 697 -7.65 4.36 24.43
CA GLU A 697 -6.97 3.67 23.34
C GLU A 697 -5.67 4.37 23.00
N PHE A 698 -4.60 3.62 22.76
CA PHE A 698 -3.28 4.18 22.47
C PHE A 698 -2.47 3.36 21.47
N THR A 699 -1.47 4.00 20.88
CA THR A 699 -0.37 3.32 20.20
C THR A 699 0.93 3.98 20.64
N PHE A 700 1.87 3.16 21.12
CA PHE A 700 3.21 3.56 21.51
C PHE A 700 4.21 2.82 20.63
N ASN A 701 4.85 3.54 19.71
CA ASN A 701 5.78 2.98 18.73
C ASN A 701 7.16 3.66 18.82
N SER A 702 8.06 3.38 17.87
CA SER A 702 9.43 3.90 17.87
C SER A 702 9.53 5.41 17.67
N ALA A 703 8.51 6.06 17.09
CA ALA A 703 8.49 7.49 16.80
C ALA A 703 7.68 8.31 17.81
N GLN A 704 6.57 7.76 18.35
CA GLN A 704 5.68 8.50 19.25
C GLN A 704 4.80 7.59 20.11
N VAL A 705 4.20 8.19 21.14
CA VAL A 705 2.91 7.73 21.68
C VAL A 705 1.78 8.62 21.16
N PHE A 706 0.64 8.01 20.87
CA PHE A 706 -0.65 8.63 20.59
C PHE A 706 -1.69 7.98 21.49
N ILE A 707 -2.58 8.75 22.14
CA ILE A 707 -3.63 8.25 23.03
C ILE A 707 -4.86 9.16 23.00
N ASN A 708 -6.05 8.55 23.05
CA ASN A 708 -7.34 9.25 23.10
C ASN A 708 -8.34 8.53 24.02
N ILE A 709 -9.36 9.27 24.48
CA ILE A 709 -10.55 8.68 25.10
C ILE A 709 -11.56 8.41 23.97
N SER A 710 -12.07 7.18 23.92
CA SER A 710 -12.97 6.71 22.86
C SER A 710 -14.38 6.54 23.41
N TYR A 711 -15.35 7.20 22.77
CA TYR A 711 -16.80 7.07 23.05
C TYR A 711 -17.54 6.50 21.83
N VAL A 712 -16.80 5.94 20.86
CA VAL A 712 -17.32 5.36 19.61
C VAL A 712 -18.22 4.16 19.86
N ASP A 713 -17.94 3.37 20.90
CA ASP A 713 -18.79 2.24 21.28
C ASP A 713 -19.84 2.66 22.32
N PHE A 714 -19.43 3.28 23.43
CA PHE A 714 -20.33 3.70 24.51
C PHE A 714 -19.69 4.74 25.45
N VAL A 715 -20.54 5.48 26.16
CA VAL A 715 -20.20 6.18 27.41
C VAL A 715 -20.49 5.27 28.59
N SER A 716 -19.59 5.20 29.56
CA SER A 716 -19.74 4.38 30.78
C SER A 716 -19.73 5.21 32.06
N GLY A 717 -20.04 4.56 33.18
CA GLY A 717 -19.88 5.13 34.52
C GLY A 717 -18.43 5.13 35.02
N VAL A 718 -17.44 5.11 34.12
CA VAL A 718 -16.00 5.06 34.42
C VAL A 718 -15.27 6.19 33.67
N PRO A 719 -15.45 7.46 34.10
CA PRO A 719 -14.83 8.60 33.43
C PRO A 719 -13.31 8.58 33.56
N VAL A 720 -12.62 8.81 32.44
CA VAL A 720 -11.15 8.84 32.33
C VAL A 720 -10.69 10.25 31.99
N ALA A 721 -9.55 10.67 32.54
CA ALA A 721 -8.78 11.85 32.16
C ALA A 721 -7.34 11.45 31.83
N LEU A 722 -6.73 12.11 30.84
CA LEU A 722 -5.40 11.80 30.32
C LEU A 722 -4.42 12.94 30.56
N THR A 723 -3.20 12.62 30.99
CA THR A 723 -2.08 13.57 31.01
C THR A 723 -0.84 12.90 30.46
N LEU A 724 -0.22 13.49 29.44
CA LEU A 724 0.99 12.99 28.81
C LEU A 724 2.12 14.00 29.04
N GLN A 725 3.21 13.55 29.66
CA GLN A 725 4.39 14.34 29.97
C GLN A 725 5.57 13.92 29.09
N ASP A 726 6.26 14.92 28.54
CA ASP A 726 7.45 14.77 27.70
C ASP A 726 8.73 14.79 28.55
N THR A 727 9.86 14.33 27.97
CA THR A 727 11.16 14.30 28.66
C THR A 727 11.73 15.68 29.03
N ASP A 728 11.23 16.75 28.40
CA ASP A 728 11.55 18.14 28.76
C ASP A 728 10.71 18.67 29.95
N GLY A 729 9.78 17.85 30.46
CA GLY A 729 8.86 18.19 31.55
C GLY A 729 7.55 18.85 31.09
N SER A 730 7.42 19.25 29.81
CA SER A 730 6.16 19.77 29.26
C SER A 730 5.05 18.71 29.32
N SER A 731 3.79 19.14 29.28
CA SER A 731 2.65 18.21 29.43
C SER A 731 1.42 18.65 28.65
N LYS A 732 0.66 17.67 28.17
CA LYS A 732 -0.65 17.82 27.50
C LYS A 732 -1.72 17.12 28.34
N HIS A 733 -2.91 17.71 28.43
CA HIS A 733 -4.01 17.21 29.26
C HIS A 733 -5.32 17.19 28.47
N VAL A 734 -6.11 16.13 28.67
CA VAL A 734 -7.49 15.99 28.22
C VAL A 734 -8.31 15.56 29.43
N GLY A 735 -9.30 16.38 29.77
CA GLY A 735 -10.03 16.26 31.03
C GLY A 735 -11.09 15.16 31.01
N GLY A 736 -11.68 14.88 29.84
CA GLY A 736 -12.75 13.90 29.72
C GLY A 736 -14.03 14.34 30.46
N MET A 737 -14.80 13.39 30.95
CA MET A 737 -16.05 13.67 31.67
C MET A 737 -15.87 13.81 33.19
N LYS A 738 -16.75 14.59 33.82
CA LYS A 738 -16.92 14.62 35.28
C LYS A 738 -17.46 13.28 35.81
N SER A 739 -17.47 13.12 37.13
CA SER A 739 -18.03 11.95 37.82
C SER A 739 -19.49 11.65 37.48
N ASP A 740 -20.27 12.66 37.08
CA ASP A 740 -21.67 12.56 36.65
C ASP A 740 -21.85 12.52 35.12
N GLY A 741 -20.78 12.28 34.36
CA GLY A 741 -20.77 12.27 32.89
C GLY A 741 -21.82 11.35 32.26
N LEU A 742 -21.89 10.08 32.68
CA LEU A 742 -22.91 9.13 32.19
C LEU A 742 -24.33 9.65 32.47
N ALA A 743 -24.60 10.10 33.69
CA ALA A 743 -25.92 10.63 34.06
C ALA A 743 -26.30 11.86 33.21
N THR A 744 -25.32 12.73 32.91
CA THR A 744 -25.49 13.88 32.02
C THR A 744 -25.82 13.44 30.59
N VAL A 745 -25.10 12.45 30.04
CA VAL A 745 -25.36 11.91 28.69
C VAL A 745 -26.73 11.23 28.62
N CYS A 746 -27.05 10.34 29.57
CA CYS A 746 -28.33 9.66 29.64
C CYS A 746 -29.51 10.63 29.83
N LYS A 747 -29.35 11.68 30.63
CA LYS A 747 -30.34 12.78 30.73
C LYS A 747 -30.51 13.52 29.40
N GLY A 748 -29.40 13.83 28.72
CA GLY A 748 -29.41 14.47 27.40
C GLY A 748 -30.14 13.64 26.35
N LEU A 749 -29.88 12.33 26.29
CA LEU A 749 -30.53 11.40 25.35
C LEU A 749 -32.04 11.28 25.61
N ARG A 750 -32.47 11.19 26.87
CA ARG A 750 -33.90 11.24 27.24
C ARG A 750 -34.56 12.56 26.85
N ALA A 751 -33.90 13.69 27.11
CA ALA A 751 -34.39 15.01 26.74
C ALA A 751 -34.49 15.18 25.21
N GLN A 752 -33.55 14.61 24.45
CA GLN A 752 -33.61 14.63 22.99
C GLN A 752 -34.76 13.77 22.46
N THR A 753 -34.97 12.55 22.97
CA THR A 753 -36.15 11.73 22.64
C THR A 753 -37.46 12.46 22.94
N ALA A 754 -37.55 13.15 24.06
CA ALA A 754 -38.74 13.95 24.40
C ALA A 754 -38.94 15.15 23.46
N LYS A 755 -37.88 15.64 22.82
CA LYS A 755 -37.90 16.79 21.89
C LYS A 755 -38.27 16.39 20.46
N ASP A 756 -37.74 15.27 19.94
CA ASP A 756 -37.86 14.88 18.52
C ASP A 756 -38.60 13.56 18.27
N GLY A 757 -39.00 12.85 19.32
CA GLY A 757 -39.68 11.55 19.24
C GLY A 757 -38.81 10.39 18.74
N ARG A 758 -37.50 10.59 18.55
CA ARG A 758 -36.55 9.58 18.06
C ARG A 758 -35.96 8.77 19.21
N ARG A 759 -35.42 7.58 18.90
CA ARG A 759 -35.03 6.54 19.88
C ARG A 759 -33.70 6.79 20.60
N TRP A 760 -33.29 8.05 20.81
CA TRP A 760 -32.06 8.39 21.54
C TRP A 760 -31.99 7.78 22.94
N SER A 761 -33.09 7.77 23.68
CA SER A 761 -33.16 7.14 25.01
C SER A 761 -33.06 5.62 24.99
N SER A 762 -33.32 4.96 23.84
CA SER A 762 -33.16 3.50 23.69
C SER A 762 -31.69 3.08 23.67
N LEU A 763 -30.76 4.01 23.41
CA LEU A 763 -29.31 3.78 23.51
C LEU A 763 -28.84 3.59 24.97
N ILE A 764 -29.67 3.89 25.96
CA ILE A 764 -29.32 3.77 27.39
C ILE A 764 -29.55 2.32 27.83
N VAL A 765 -28.47 1.64 28.21
CA VAL A 765 -28.51 0.30 28.80
C VAL A 765 -28.58 0.45 30.32
N GLN A 766 -29.55 -0.21 30.93
CA GLN A 766 -29.79 -0.16 32.38
C GLN A 766 -29.57 -1.52 33.04
N LYS A 767 -29.06 -1.51 34.28
CA LYS A 767 -28.96 -2.67 35.19
C LYS A 767 -29.77 -2.36 36.44
N ASN A 768 -30.78 -3.18 36.74
CA ASN A 768 -31.69 -2.99 37.90
C ASN A 768 -32.31 -1.58 37.98
N GLY A 769 -32.69 -1.00 36.84
CA GLY A 769 -33.27 0.34 36.73
C GLY A 769 -32.29 1.52 36.84
N GLN A 770 -30.99 1.25 37.05
CA GLN A 770 -29.92 2.26 37.03
C GLN A 770 -29.22 2.31 35.68
N ASP A 771 -28.79 3.49 35.25
CA ASP A 771 -28.06 3.68 34.01
C ASP A 771 -26.65 3.07 34.13
N LEU A 772 -26.34 2.08 33.29
CA LEU A 772 -25.04 1.38 33.28
C LEU A 772 -24.09 1.94 32.23
N ARG A 773 -24.62 2.21 31.03
CA ARG A 773 -23.89 2.79 29.89
C ARG A 773 -24.86 3.40 28.87
N ALA A 774 -24.38 4.33 28.07
CA ALA A 774 -25.08 4.83 26.88
C ALA A 774 -24.31 4.39 25.64
N LEU A 775 -24.91 3.53 24.82
CA LEU A 775 -24.33 3.10 23.54
C LEU A 775 -24.26 4.28 22.56
N SER A 776 -23.27 4.28 21.67
CA SER A 776 -23.31 5.16 20.50
C SER A 776 -24.43 4.73 19.54
N PRO A 777 -24.86 5.59 18.60
CA PRO A 777 -25.82 5.20 17.58
C PRO A 777 -25.32 4.03 16.73
N ASN A 778 -24.03 3.98 16.40
CA ASN A 778 -23.37 2.87 15.71
C ASN A 778 -23.62 1.54 16.45
N SER A 779 -23.30 1.54 17.74
CA SER A 779 -23.46 0.38 18.61
C SER A 779 -24.93 0.00 18.82
N GLY A 780 -25.82 0.98 18.94
CA GLY A 780 -27.25 0.77 19.09
C GLY A 780 -27.89 0.12 17.86
N ILE A 781 -27.52 0.55 16.65
CA ILE A 781 -28.07 -0.02 15.41
C ILE A 781 -27.50 -1.41 15.09
N THR A 782 -26.30 -1.77 15.57
CA THR A 782 -25.82 -3.16 15.45
C THR A 782 -26.76 -4.14 16.18
N LEU A 783 -27.29 -3.73 17.34
CA LEU A 783 -28.23 -4.53 18.11
C LEU A 783 -29.68 -4.37 17.62
N ASN A 784 -30.04 -3.20 17.12
CA ASN A 784 -31.40 -2.84 16.73
C ASN A 784 -31.42 -1.96 15.45
N PRO A 785 -31.28 -2.58 14.25
CA PRO A 785 -31.09 -1.85 12.99
C PRO A 785 -32.17 -0.79 12.66
N ASP A 786 -33.39 -1.00 13.13
CA ASP A 786 -34.54 -0.15 12.84
C ASP A 786 -34.55 1.19 13.61
N TRP A 787 -33.76 1.34 14.69
CA TRP A 787 -33.92 2.47 15.61
C TRP A 787 -33.72 3.85 14.99
N PHE A 788 -32.98 3.94 13.89
CA PHE A 788 -32.73 5.19 13.16
C PHE A 788 -32.82 5.05 11.63
N SER A 789 -33.37 3.96 11.08
CA SER A 789 -33.26 3.61 9.65
C SER A 789 -33.47 4.77 8.67
N ALA A 790 -34.53 5.57 8.85
CA ALA A 790 -34.86 6.74 8.03
C ALA A 790 -34.51 8.11 8.65
N TYR A 791 -33.75 8.17 9.75
CA TYR A 791 -33.45 9.42 10.47
C TYR A 791 -32.73 10.45 9.59
N TRP A 792 -31.73 10.03 8.83
CA TRP A 792 -30.90 10.92 8.01
C TRP A 792 -31.47 11.23 6.62
N THR A 793 -32.56 10.59 6.20
CA THR A 793 -33.03 10.59 4.80
C THR A 793 -33.33 11.99 4.24
N ASP A 794 -33.98 12.86 5.02
CA ASP A 794 -34.26 14.25 4.61
C ASP A 794 -32.97 15.06 4.42
N TYR A 795 -32.10 15.03 5.44
CA TYR A 795 -30.82 15.75 5.42
C TYR A 795 -29.94 15.31 4.24
N VAL A 796 -29.83 14.00 4.00
CA VAL A 796 -29.11 13.44 2.84
C VAL A 796 -29.74 13.90 1.52
N ASN A 797 -31.07 13.92 1.40
CA ASN A 797 -31.73 14.43 0.20
C ASN A 797 -31.47 15.92 -0.02
N ARG A 798 -31.49 16.75 1.03
CA ARG A 798 -31.14 18.18 0.97
C ARG A 798 -29.69 18.40 0.56
N VAL A 799 -28.75 17.65 1.13
CA VAL A 799 -27.31 17.69 0.77
C VAL A 799 -27.09 17.35 -0.70
N TYR A 800 -27.66 16.25 -1.19
CA TYR A 800 -27.50 15.85 -2.59
C TYR A 800 -28.23 16.80 -3.55
N SER A 801 -29.38 17.36 -3.15
CA SER A 801 -30.07 18.39 -3.91
C SER A 801 -29.20 19.65 -4.06
N GLN A 802 -28.63 20.16 -2.96
CA GLN A 802 -27.70 21.30 -2.98
C GLN A 802 -26.55 21.06 -3.95
N TYR A 803 -25.88 19.91 -3.83
CA TYR A 803 -24.72 19.59 -4.67
C TYR A 803 -25.05 19.07 -6.07
N SER A 804 -26.32 19.01 -6.48
CA SER A 804 -26.66 18.91 -7.91
C SER A 804 -26.40 20.22 -8.66
N SER A 805 -26.59 21.36 -7.97
CA SER A 805 -26.49 22.71 -8.56
C SER A 805 -25.11 23.36 -8.45
N LYS A 806 -24.26 22.89 -7.54
CA LYS A 806 -22.90 23.39 -7.29
C LYS A 806 -21.97 22.28 -6.78
N PRO A 807 -20.65 22.36 -7.00
CA PRO A 807 -19.72 21.37 -6.46
C PRO A 807 -19.50 21.50 -4.95
N LEU A 808 -19.26 20.38 -4.29
CA LEU A 808 -18.60 20.26 -2.97
C LEU A 808 -17.09 20.15 -3.20
N THR A 809 -16.29 20.90 -2.45
CA THR A 809 -14.84 20.74 -2.38
C THR A 809 -14.46 20.02 -1.08
N VAL A 810 -13.76 18.90 -1.19
CA VAL A 810 -13.19 18.17 -0.05
C VAL A 810 -11.68 18.41 -0.05
N ASP A 811 -11.16 19.04 0.98
CA ASP A 811 -9.74 18.96 1.29
C ASP A 811 -9.47 17.57 1.88
N THR A 812 -8.77 16.73 1.11
CA THR A 812 -8.41 15.38 1.53
C THR A 812 -7.41 15.36 2.69
N GLN A 813 -6.76 16.50 2.99
CA GLN A 813 -5.66 16.66 3.95
C GLN A 813 -4.57 15.59 3.78
N ALA A 814 -4.42 15.14 2.54
CA ALA A 814 -3.52 14.11 2.07
C ALA A 814 -2.86 14.59 0.77
N SER A 815 -2.04 13.76 0.12
CA SER A 815 -1.32 14.14 -1.11
C SER A 815 -2.20 14.52 -2.30
N PHE A 816 -3.52 14.30 -2.23
CA PHE A 816 -4.48 14.68 -3.28
C PHE A 816 -4.96 16.13 -3.16
N GLY A 817 -4.73 16.80 -2.02
CA GLY A 817 -5.17 18.18 -1.77
C GLY A 817 -6.69 18.33 -1.82
N GLU A 818 -7.15 19.47 -2.35
CA GLU A 818 -8.57 19.74 -2.61
C GLU A 818 -9.08 18.98 -3.84
N VAL A 819 -10.13 18.19 -3.66
CA VAL A 819 -10.84 17.47 -4.71
C VAL A 819 -12.28 17.97 -4.78
N ARG A 820 -12.84 18.07 -5.99
CA ARG A 820 -14.21 18.58 -6.18
C ARG A 820 -15.12 17.46 -6.67
N GLY A 821 -16.31 17.41 -6.10
CA GLY A 821 -17.36 16.51 -6.53
C GLY A 821 -18.71 17.20 -6.66
N GLN A 822 -19.55 16.69 -7.54
CA GLN A 822 -20.89 17.22 -7.80
C GLN A 822 -21.85 16.05 -7.97
N VAL A 823 -23.13 16.23 -7.65
CA VAL A 823 -24.13 15.17 -7.86
C VAL A 823 -24.38 15.03 -9.37
N ASP A 824 -24.12 13.84 -9.88
CA ASP A 824 -24.20 13.48 -11.28
C ASP A 824 -25.63 13.11 -11.72
N ALA A 825 -25.79 12.74 -13.00
CA ALA A 825 -27.06 12.33 -13.56
C ALA A 825 -27.61 10.99 -12.99
N SER A 826 -26.79 10.20 -12.29
CA SER A 826 -27.23 9.00 -11.55
C SER A 826 -27.76 9.34 -10.14
N GLY A 827 -27.58 10.59 -9.69
CA GLY A 827 -27.93 11.02 -8.34
C GLY A 827 -26.89 10.66 -7.28
N ALA A 828 -25.68 10.31 -7.69
CA ALA A 828 -24.53 10.04 -6.82
C ALA A 828 -23.57 11.24 -6.83
N LEU A 829 -22.88 11.48 -5.71
CA LEU A 829 -21.91 12.58 -5.56
C LEU A 829 -20.56 12.12 -6.11
N ASP A 830 -20.26 12.50 -7.35
CA ASP A 830 -19.07 12.04 -8.08
C ASP A 830 -17.88 12.99 -7.90
N PHE A 831 -16.74 12.45 -7.44
CA PHE A 831 -15.44 13.12 -7.35
C PHE A 831 -14.46 12.67 -8.46
N GLY A 832 -14.95 12.02 -9.51
CA GLY A 832 -14.16 11.51 -10.63
C GLY A 832 -13.16 10.45 -10.17
N ALA A 833 -11.87 10.76 -10.20
CA ALA A 833 -10.82 9.87 -9.68
C ALA A 833 -10.99 9.53 -8.18
N GLY A 834 -11.67 10.40 -7.42
CA GLY A 834 -12.08 10.14 -6.04
C GLY A 834 -13.21 9.12 -5.87
N GLY A 835 -13.81 8.64 -6.96
CA GLY A 835 -14.98 7.75 -6.95
C GLY A 835 -16.29 8.50 -6.76
N SER A 836 -17.40 7.76 -6.95
CA SER A 836 -18.77 8.28 -6.83
C SER A 836 -19.47 7.71 -5.61
N PHE A 837 -20.07 8.60 -4.82
CA PHE A 837 -20.66 8.31 -3.52
C PHE A 837 -22.18 8.30 -3.67
N ARG A 838 -22.79 7.11 -3.59
CA ARG A 838 -24.26 7.00 -3.48
C ARG A 838 -24.75 7.65 -2.19
N LYS A 839 -26.02 8.08 -2.16
CA LYS A 839 -26.68 8.56 -0.92
C LYS A 839 -26.44 7.57 0.23
N PRO A 840 -25.83 8.01 1.35
CA PRO A 840 -25.66 7.16 2.51
C PRO A 840 -27.00 6.94 3.22
N THR A 841 -27.15 5.76 3.81
CA THR A 841 -28.24 5.46 4.76
C THR A 841 -27.89 5.98 6.15
N SER A 842 -28.85 5.96 7.06
CA SER A 842 -28.59 6.29 8.47
C SER A 842 -27.58 5.35 9.13
N ALA A 843 -27.55 4.08 8.70
CA ALA A 843 -26.57 3.11 9.16
C ALA A 843 -25.17 3.40 8.60
N ASP A 844 -25.08 3.77 7.32
CA ASP A 844 -23.81 4.21 6.71
C ASP A 844 -23.25 5.44 7.48
N ILE A 845 -24.07 6.45 7.80
CA ILE A 845 -23.61 7.67 8.52
C ILE A 845 -23.18 7.39 9.95
N PHE A 846 -23.91 6.56 10.71
CA PHE A 846 -23.49 6.28 12.09
C PHE A 846 -22.30 5.32 12.16
N GLY A 847 -22.21 4.34 11.26
CA GLY A 847 -21.15 3.33 11.27
C GLY A 847 -19.88 3.68 10.49
N ASN A 848 -19.94 4.63 9.55
CA ASN A 848 -18.80 5.16 8.78
C ASN A 848 -17.87 4.11 8.11
N SER A 849 -18.38 2.90 7.89
CA SER A 849 -17.62 1.73 7.42
C SER A 849 -18.34 0.92 6.35
N THR A 850 -19.58 1.28 6.03
CA THR A 850 -20.43 0.60 5.04
C THR A 850 -20.85 1.55 3.91
N GLY A 851 -21.35 0.98 2.82
CA GLY A 851 -21.92 1.73 1.71
C GLY A 851 -20.92 2.72 1.10
N PRO A 852 -21.25 4.02 0.98
CA PRO A 852 -20.34 5.01 0.42
C PRO A 852 -19.13 5.35 1.32
N PHE A 853 -19.07 4.81 2.55
CA PHE A 853 -17.94 4.98 3.48
C PHE A 853 -17.12 3.69 3.68
N ALA A 854 -17.42 2.63 2.92
CA ALA A 854 -16.58 1.43 2.90
C ALA A 854 -15.24 1.73 2.20
N THR A 855 -14.13 1.56 2.91
CA THR A 855 -12.79 1.72 2.35
C THR A 855 -12.46 0.59 1.36
N GLY A 856 -11.75 0.91 0.28
CA GLY A 856 -11.41 -0.06 -0.76
C GLY A 856 -10.02 0.17 -1.37
N GLY A 857 -9.80 -0.31 -2.59
CA GLY A 857 -8.51 -0.19 -3.29
C GLY A 857 -8.17 1.23 -3.79
N ASN A 858 -9.14 2.16 -3.80
CA ASN A 858 -8.90 3.54 -4.27
C ASN A 858 -8.44 4.43 -3.09
N SER A 859 -7.16 4.83 -3.12
CA SER A 859 -6.55 5.67 -2.10
C SER A 859 -7.09 7.11 -2.06
N GLN A 860 -7.59 7.65 -3.17
CA GLN A 860 -8.24 8.97 -3.19
C GLN A 860 -9.64 8.90 -2.57
N THR A 861 -10.43 7.85 -2.89
CA THR A 861 -11.70 7.57 -2.20
C THR A 861 -11.50 7.42 -0.70
N ASN A 862 -10.51 6.63 -0.27
CA ASN A 862 -10.17 6.44 1.14
C ASN A 862 -9.73 7.75 1.84
N ALA A 863 -9.19 8.73 1.11
CA ALA A 863 -8.85 10.04 1.66
C ALA A 863 -10.07 10.99 1.77
N ILE A 864 -11.07 10.82 0.90
CA ILE A 864 -12.34 11.58 0.91
C ILE A 864 -13.30 11.06 2.00
N ILE A 865 -13.41 9.73 2.17
CA ILE A 865 -14.36 9.07 3.08
C ILE A 865 -14.41 9.74 4.47
N PRO A 866 -13.27 9.95 5.19
CA PRO A 866 -13.29 10.56 6.53
C PRO A 866 -13.93 11.95 6.56
N ARG A 867 -13.72 12.77 5.52
CA ARG A 867 -14.23 14.13 5.44
C ARG A 867 -15.74 14.16 5.25
N LEU A 868 -16.26 13.32 4.35
CA LEU A 868 -17.69 13.19 4.15
C LEU A 868 -18.37 12.59 5.39
N ALA A 869 -17.81 11.52 5.96
CA ALA A 869 -18.30 10.87 7.17
C ALA A 869 -18.43 11.84 8.36
N ALA A 870 -17.38 12.63 8.63
CA ALA A 870 -17.38 13.65 9.66
C ALA A 870 -18.38 14.79 9.38
N ALA A 871 -18.44 15.26 8.13
CA ALA A 871 -19.34 16.34 7.74
C ALA A 871 -20.83 15.93 7.73
N PHE A 872 -21.14 14.65 7.48
CA PHE A 872 -22.47 14.09 7.71
C PHE A 872 -22.79 14.02 9.20
N ASN A 873 -21.95 13.39 10.03
CA ASN A 873 -22.21 13.25 11.47
C ASN A 873 -22.43 14.59 12.19
N ARG A 874 -21.66 15.62 11.80
CA ARG A 874 -21.75 16.99 12.34
C ARG A 874 -22.79 17.88 11.64
N SER A 875 -23.45 17.37 10.60
CA SER A 875 -24.43 18.09 9.75
C SER A 875 -23.93 19.41 9.15
N THR A 876 -22.67 19.45 8.71
CA THR A 876 -22.03 20.68 8.19
C THR A 876 -22.17 20.88 6.69
N LEU A 877 -22.53 19.84 5.93
CA LEU A 877 -22.62 19.87 4.47
C LEU A 877 -23.68 20.83 3.89
N LEU A 878 -24.60 21.36 4.70
CA LEU A 878 -25.53 22.43 4.31
C LEU A 878 -25.10 23.83 4.77
N LEU A 879 -23.99 23.92 5.53
CA LEU A 879 -23.44 25.18 6.04
C LEU A 879 -22.27 25.71 5.20
N SER A 880 -21.55 24.81 4.52
CA SER A 880 -20.40 25.13 3.66
C SER A 880 -20.35 24.17 2.47
N ASP A 881 -19.79 24.60 1.34
CA ASP A 881 -19.40 23.75 0.21
C ASP A 881 -17.91 23.35 0.24
N GLN A 882 -17.28 23.52 1.39
CA GLN A 882 -15.93 23.07 1.71
C GLN A 882 -16.02 22.06 2.88
N ALA A 883 -15.20 21.01 2.86
CA ALA A 883 -15.08 20.06 3.97
C ALA A 883 -13.64 19.52 4.13
N PRO A 884 -13.05 19.43 5.33
CA PRO A 884 -13.62 19.91 6.60
C PRO A 884 -13.49 21.44 6.76
N ASN A 885 -12.63 22.06 5.94
CA ASN A 885 -12.40 23.51 5.90
C ASN A 885 -13.72 24.26 5.65
N GLY A 886 -13.82 25.52 6.11
CA GLY A 886 -15.04 26.33 5.95
C GLY A 886 -16.17 26.04 6.95
N THR A 887 -15.97 25.13 7.91
CA THR A 887 -16.78 25.07 9.15
C THR A 887 -15.89 25.03 10.40
N ASN A 888 -16.46 25.32 11.57
CA ASN A 888 -15.76 25.26 12.86
C ASN A 888 -16.65 24.62 13.95
N PRO A 889 -16.10 24.21 15.12
CA PRO A 889 -16.85 23.50 16.15
C PRO A 889 -18.16 24.15 16.62
N ASN A 890 -18.26 25.48 16.65
CA ASN A 890 -19.51 26.17 17.04
C ASN A 890 -20.65 25.95 16.03
N GLN A 891 -20.33 25.54 14.80
CA GLN A 891 -21.29 25.24 13.73
C GLN A 891 -21.65 23.75 13.66
N TYR A 892 -21.01 22.89 14.44
CA TYR A 892 -21.31 21.46 14.45
C TYR A 892 -22.63 21.19 15.16
N TYR A 893 -23.38 20.20 14.66
CA TYR A 893 -24.63 19.71 15.25
C TYR A 893 -25.76 20.75 15.36
N GLN A 894 -25.77 21.77 14.48
CA GLN A 894 -26.76 22.85 14.45
C GLN A 894 -28.03 22.53 13.63
N ASP A 895 -27.97 21.58 12.68
CA ASP A 895 -29.19 21.10 11.99
C ASP A 895 -30.04 20.23 12.94
N ALA A 896 -31.35 20.23 12.75
CA ALA A 896 -32.29 19.40 13.51
C ALA A 896 -32.07 17.90 13.29
N THR A 897 -31.53 17.51 12.14
CA THR A 897 -31.05 16.14 11.85
C THR A 897 -29.54 16.11 12.01
N THR A 898 -29.04 15.53 13.10
CA THR A 898 -27.60 15.44 13.37
C THR A 898 -27.25 14.31 14.34
N ASN A 899 -25.97 13.98 14.53
CA ASN A 899 -25.56 13.02 15.54
C ASN A 899 -25.68 13.64 16.96
N HIS A 900 -26.90 13.60 17.51
CA HIS A 900 -27.19 14.17 18.82
C HIS A 900 -26.48 13.43 19.97
N TYR A 901 -26.15 12.15 19.82
CA TYR A 901 -25.28 11.45 20.79
C TYR A 901 -23.93 12.16 20.88
N SER A 902 -23.22 12.34 19.75
CA SER A 902 -21.92 13.02 19.74
C SER A 902 -22.01 14.45 20.27
N ARG A 903 -23.04 15.22 19.85
CA ARG A 903 -23.34 16.56 20.41
C ARG A 903 -23.43 16.56 21.94
N ILE A 904 -24.11 15.56 22.52
CA ILE A 904 -24.29 15.43 23.97
C ILE A 904 -23.00 14.95 24.65
N VAL A 905 -22.25 14.05 24.02
CA VAL A 905 -20.95 13.54 24.51
C VAL A 905 -19.91 14.65 24.58
N HIS A 906 -19.72 15.44 23.52
CA HIS A 906 -18.81 16.60 23.57
C HIS A 906 -19.24 17.59 24.66
N ALA A 907 -20.53 17.91 24.77
CA ALA A 907 -21.04 18.82 25.79
C ALA A 907 -20.93 18.28 27.24
N ALA A 908 -20.77 16.97 27.43
CA ALA A 908 -20.56 16.35 28.73
C ALA A 908 -19.07 16.25 29.13
N ASN A 909 -18.15 16.40 28.16
CA ASN A 909 -16.71 16.52 28.43
C ASN A 909 -16.36 17.96 28.83
N VAL A 910 -15.49 18.10 29.84
CA VAL A 910 -15.17 19.39 30.49
C VAL A 910 -14.42 20.37 29.61
N ASP A 911 -13.71 19.86 28.61
CA ASP A 911 -12.94 20.56 27.59
C ASP A 911 -13.64 20.58 26.22
N GLY A 912 -14.81 19.93 26.11
CA GLY A 912 -15.51 19.72 24.85
C GLY A 912 -14.93 18.60 23.98
N LEU A 913 -13.93 17.86 24.45
CA LEU A 913 -13.15 16.92 23.65
C LEU A 913 -13.51 15.45 23.95
N GLY A 914 -13.45 14.60 22.94
CA GLY A 914 -13.59 13.14 23.05
C GLY A 914 -14.08 12.53 21.75
N TYR A 915 -13.44 11.44 21.31
CA TYR A 915 -13.68 10.79 20.03
C TYR A 915 -15.03 10.04 20.04
N ALA A 916 -16.09 10.68 19.56
CA ALA A 916 -17.48 10.25 19.77
C ALA A 916 -18.08 9.41 18.63
N PHE A 917 -17.42 9.34 17.47
CA PHE A 917 -17.79 8.52 16.32
C PHE A 917 -16.55 8.30 15.42
N PRO A 918 -16.55 7.33 14.48
CA PRO A 918 -15.39 7.12 13.62
C PRO A 918 -15.14 8.33 12.71
N TYR A 919 -13.89 8.78 12.59
CA TYR A 919 -13.46 9.99 11.88
C TYR A 919 -13.80 11.34 12.54
N ASP A 920 -14.09 11.35 13.84
CA ASP A 920 -14.26 12.59 14.63
C ASP A 920 -12.93 13.35 14.85
N ASP A 921 -11.80 12.76 14.48
CA ASP A 921 -10.46 13.39 14.41
C ASP A 921 -10.27 14.30 13.18
N VAL A 922 -11.18 14.22 12.19
CA VAL A 922 -11.15 15.09 11.01
C VAL A 922 -11.46 16.53 11.42
N THR A 923 -10.41 17.34 11.49
CA THR A 923 -10.47 18.74 11.94
C THR A 923 -10.12 19.69 10.79
N PRO A 924 -10.78 20.86 10.65
CA PRO A 924 -10.39 21.89 9.69
C PRO A 924 -8.91 22.27 9.82
N ASP A 925 -8.27 22.68 8.72
CA ASP A 925 -6.87 23.09 8.75
C ASP A 925 -6.67 24.34 9.66
N GLY A 926 -5.80 24.21 10.66
CA GLY A 926 -5.61 25.21 11.72
C GLY A 926 -6.72 25.27 12.78
N GLY A 927 -7.74 24.41 12.69
CA GLY A 927 -8.84 24.30 13.64
C GLY A 927 -8.45 23.65 14.98
N LYS A 928 -9.30 23.80 15.99
CA LYS A 928 -9.17 23.06 17.25
C LYS A 928 -9.69 21.63 17.06
N PRO A 929 -8.93 20.59 17.47
CA PRO A 929 -9.40 19.20 17.43
C PRO A 929 -10.65 19.00 18.29
N GLN A 930 -11.38 17.91 18.04
CA GLN A 930 -12.57 17.50 18.81
C GLN A 930 -12.42 16.11 19.43
N GLU A 931 -11.54 15.28 18.89
CA GLU A 931 -11.29 13.90 19.29
C GLU A 931 -10.62 13.74 20.66
N GLY A 932 -10.00 14.80 21.20
CA GLY A 932 -9.30 14.73 22.48
C GLY A 932 -8.09 13.79 22.48
N ALA A 933 -7.39 13.71 21.35
CA ALA A 933 -6.15 12.95 21.24
C ALA A 933 -4.94 13.77 21.71
N ILE A 934 -4.04 13.14 22.45
CA ILE A 934 -2.73 13.69 22.80
C ILE A 934 -1.62 12.75 22.32
N PHE A 935 -0.54 13.35 21.83
CA PHE A 935 0.61 12.63 21.28
C PHE A 935 1.92 13.27 21.73
N SER A 936 2.98 12.47 21.76
CA SER A 936 4.33 12.91 22.10
C SER A 936 5.37 12.09 21.34
N PHE A 937 6.39 12.78 20.83
CA PHE A 937 7.58 12.18 20.22
C PHE A 937 8.66 11.86 21.27
N SER A 938 8.56 12.43 22.48
CA SER A 938 9.51 12.21 23.58
C SER A 938 8.81 11.87 24.90
N PRO A 939 7.91 10.86 24.94
CA PRO A 939 7.07 10.61 26.11
C PRO A 939 7.90 10.08 27.28
N ALA A 940 7.90 10.81 28.40
CA ALA A 940 8.48 10.36 29.66
C ALA A 940 7.46 9.56 30.49
N LYS A 941 6.22 10.07 30.57
CA LYS A 941 5.19 9.49 31.44
C LYS A 941 3.79 9.76 30.89
N LEU A 942 3.00 8.70 30.77
CA LEU A 942 1.55 8.77 30.64
C LEU A 942 0.91 8.67 32.04
N THR A 943 -0.11 9.46 32.32
CA THR A 943 -0.95 9.36 33.51
C THR A 943 -2.41 9.24 33.09
N VAL A 944 -3.05 8.15 33.49
CA VAL A 944 -4.46 7.85 33.18
C VAL A 944 -5.23 7.84 34.51
N THR A 945 -6.11 8.82 34.66
CA THR A 945 -6.87 9.03 35.90
C THR A 945 -8.31 8.59 35.71
N MET A 946 -8.79 7.65 36.53
CA MET A 946 -10.19 7.23 36.55
C MET A 946 -10.94 7.94 37.68
N GLY A 947 -12.14 8.45 37.41
CA GLY A 947 -13.07 8.96 38.42
C GLY A 947 -13.57 10.40 38.22
N GLY A 948 -13.13 11.08 37.16
CA GLY A 948 -13.66 12.39 36.75
C GLY A 948 -13.32 13.58 37.67
N ASN A 949 -12.80 13.36 38.89
CA ASN A 949 -12.39 14.44 39.80
C ASN A 949 -11.18 15.26 39.29
N ASN A 950 -10.39 14.71 38.36
CA ASN A 950 -9.32 15.43 37.67
C ASN A 950 -9.74 15.93 36.27
N ALA A 951 -11.05 15.91 35.96
CA ALA A 951 -11.57 16.44 34.70
C ALA A 951 -11.64 17.97 34.75
N LYS A 952 -10.76 18.63 34.00
CA LYS A 952 -10.73 20.09 33.79
C LYS A 952 -10.31 20.41 32.36
N ALA A 953 -10.72 21.59 31.87
CA ALA A 953 -10.13 22.15 30.67
C ALA A 953 -8.64 22.48 30.90
N SER A 954 -7.84 22.41 29.83
CA SER A 954 -6.40 22.73 29.82
C SER A 954 -6.11 24.23 29.80
#